data_AF-A0A938XWE4-F1
#
_entry.id   AF-A0A938XWE4-F1
#
_cell.length_a   1.000
_cell.length_b   1.000
_cell.length_c   1.000
_cell.angle_alpha   90.00
_cell.angle_beta   90.00
_cell.angle_gamma   90.00
#
_symmetry.space_group_name_H-M   'P 1'
#
loop_
_entity.id
_entity.type
_entity.pdbx_description
1 polymer ?
#
loop_
_entity_poly.entity_id
_entity_poly.type
_entity_poly.pdbx_seq_one_letter_code
_entity_poly.pdbx_strand_id
1 'polypeptide(L)'
;MLLASNALLSLCHVFMISLLLVQNGSLAAEATPGSSLLGGQIRNLLGEWERDPQSNGSIVGMDIFDLSTRQHLFTINHEQNFVPASIMKLFTTAAALDRLGPSYQFKTELYVDGTLSSSGVLQGNVILKGYGDPSLDVEQLAEFARDLKRVGIRKINGTIMVDDSFFDGTRLGPAWMWDDEAYDFSAQISSLAVNENTVTVNIIPDRRIGERPTLTYTPPNRYVRLNNQLTITDGDEDQTEAERSVSGNTITLRGSIGKAAPPVEAGFTMNDPALFVGDVFQHVLAETGIVFATDVHVRKTVMDDATLLLATHYSRPLSELIVHANKESDNFYVEMFCKTLGALEKQQGSFAAGTEVVREFLQKAGVRDYRQADGSGLSRLNLFSPRDMIQLLRYVDRQPYRDHFYRSLPIAGVDGTLQHRMKDTAAAARLQAKTGSMSGVNSLAGIITAENGHRLIFCVMMNGVLDASAAQAFQDKLAVLLAKYPQLAMPQQKLATSQSYPASARFERILQQSKLNGTIAGVSIRRLGDNGDDSLLYERLGDKLLFPANNLQLLTVVAALQQLGPAYRFHTEVSLAAPPDPQGIVNGDLFIKGGGDPLIADQEPLLAGGLTLSQLVKNLQENGITQLNGNIIVDDSFFDDQRLPAGWRWDRESDARNAQISALSLQQGSVRLNITPAVQSGQPVQVQLSPKTNYVQVTNQAVTVERHQPKTLQVKRLRGTNTLVIQGKLPIGTALSQQLLTVDQPALYLGTVFKERLEQAGIKVSKQSKVLRGKAPATQNHVARYDSPPLAEVVRFCLNNDSAPCMEMLLKTLGATKHGAGGFEQSIEIVKETVRRMGISRPFEMKDGSGSSGYNLLSANQLTSLLGQSAEQLSDLLPRLDRRISAYRGMAEGTRTLSGYVTTKDGQRLCFSLFLNNATGDQQQLALIEKRLLRELAALDLTNLR
;
A
#
# COMPACT_ATOMS: atom_id res chain seq x y z
N MET A 1 42.26 -54.16 -70.36
CA MET A 1 43.60 -54.75 -70.15
C MET A 1 43.93 -54.55 -68.68
N LEU A 2 44.00 -55.65 -67.93
CA LEU A 2 44.74 -55.91 -66.67
C LEU A 2 44.80 -54.79 -65.59
N LEU A 3 44.16 -55.02 -64.43
CA LEU A 3 44.77 -55.51 -63.16
C LEU A 3 45.64 -54.44 -62.45
N ALA A 4 45.66 -54.23 -61.13
CA ALA A 4 44.87 -54.64 -59.98
C ALA A 4 45.51 -53.99 -58.72
N SER A 5 44.69 -53.88 -57.65
CA SER A 5 45.02 -54.01 -56.22
C SER A 5 45.75 -52.87 -55.46
N ASN A 6 44.99 -52.20 -54.59
CA ASN A 6 45.00 -52.38 -53.12
C ASN A 6 46.35 -52.78 -52.47
N ALA A 7 46.76 -52.29 -51.30
CA ALA A 7 46.15 -51.42 -50.28
C ALA A 7 47.13 -51.37 -49.09
N LEU A 8 46.93 -50.37 -48.22
CA LEU A 8 47.11 -50.41 -46.76
C LEU A 8 48.38 -51.10 -46.21
N LEU A 9 49.32 -50.30 -45.71
CA LEU A 9 49.93 -50.39 -44.37
C LEU A 9 51.11 -49.41 -44.33
N SER A 10 51.23 -48.63 -43.25
CA SER A 10 52.38 -47.76 -42.91
C SER A 10 52.27 -46.23 -43.16
N LEU A 11 51.07 -45.64 -43.07
CA LEU A 11 50.94 -44.19 -42.85
C LEU A 11 50.02 -43.81 -41.68
N CYS A 12 49.78 -44.74 -40.74
CA CYS A 12 49.01 -44.50 -39.51
C CYS A 12 49.83 -44.46 -38.23
N HIS A 13 51.17 -44.58 -38.26
CA HIS A 13 51.98 -44.77 -37.03
C HIS A 13 52.90 -43.61 -36.63
N VAL A 14 52.94 -42.48 -37.36
CA VAL A 14 53.79 -41.33 -36.99
C VAL A 14 52.98 -40.07 -36.61
N PHE A 15 51.68 -40.02 -36.91
CA PHE A 15 50.82 -38.91 -36.46
C PHE A 15 50.12 -39.17 -35.11
N MET A 16 50.29 -40.35 -34.52
CA MET A 16 49.61 -40.80 -33.30
C MET A 16 50.53 -40.83 -32.04
N ILE A 17 51.65 -40.09 -32.04
CA ILE A 17 52.53 -39.97 -30.86
C ILE A 17 52.75 -38.50 -30.43
N SER A 18 52.38 -37.51 -31.24
CA SER A 18 52.36 -36.09 -30.84
C SER A 18 51.06 -35.68 -30.12
N LEU A 19 50.07 -36.57 -30.02
CA LEU A 19 48.76 -36.30 -29.41
C LEU A 19 48.57 -36.91 -28.00
N LEU A 20 49.61 -37.48 -27.41
CA LEU A 20 49.54 -38.20 -26.12
C LEU A 20 50.40 -37.62 -24.99
N LEU A 21 50.93 -36.39 -25.14
CA LEU A 21 51.71 -35.70 -24.09
C LEU A 21 51.17 -34.31 -23.70
N VAL A 22 49.90 -34.00 -24.01
CA VAL A 22 49.18 -32.82 -23.48
C VAL A 22 47.89 -33.25 -22.77
N GLN A 23 47.99 -34.23 -21.87
CA GLN A 23 46.89 -34.64 -20.98
C GLN A 23 47.34 -34.75 -19.51
N ASN A 24 48.17 -33.83 -19.05
CA ASN A 24 48.39 -33.59 -17.62
C ASN A 24 48.49 -32.09 -17.30
N GLY A 25 47.70 -31.28 -18.01
CA GLY A 25 47.27 -29.98 -17.50
C GLY A 25 45.92 -30.19 -16.85
N SER A 26 45.88 -30.19 -15.52
CA SER A 26 44.66 -30.17 -14.72
C SER A 26 43.73 -29.07 -15.23
N LEU A 27 42.73 -29.46 -16.03
CA LEU A 27 41.52 -28.68 -16.22
C LEU A 27 40.90 -28.57 -14.83
N ALA A 28 41.07 -27.42 -14.18
CA ALA A 28 40.27 -27.06 -13.04
C ALA A 28 38.81 -27.17 -13.50
N ALA A 29 38.13 -28.21 -13.03
CA ALA A 29 36.71 -28.34 -13.22
C ALA A 29 36.06 -27.05 -12.71
N GLU A 30 35.35 -26.33 -13.58
CA GLU A 30 34.49 -25.24 -13.14
C GLU A 30 33.49 -25.82 -12.14
N ALA A 31 33.76 -25.57 -10.87
CA ALA A 31 32.90 -25.92 -9.77
C ALA A 31 31.54 -25.27 -10.04
N THR A 32 30.50 -26.07 -10.20
CA THR A 32 29.12 -25.57 -10.21
C THR A 32 28.94 -24.74 -8.94
N PRO A 33 28.34 -23.52 -8.97
CA PRO A 33 28.27 -22.60 -7.82
C PRO A 33 27.78 -23.24 -6.51
N GLY A 34 27.04 -24.36 -6.60
CA GLY A 34 26.57 -25.13 -5.46
C GLY A 34 27.57 -26.10 -4.80
N SER A 35 28.78 -26.33 -5.32
CA SER A 35 29.71 -27.35 -4.78
C SER A 35 30.71 -26.81 -3.75
N SER A 36 30.70 -25.49 -3.49
CA SER A 36 31.57 -24.86 -2.50
C SER A 36 31.14 -25.19 -1.05
N LEU A 37 32.12 -25.20 -0.15
CA LEU A 37 31.93 -25.43 1.28
C LEU A 37 30.95 -24.41 1.90
N LEU A 38 31.10 -23.13 1.55
CA LEU A 38 30.16 -22.06 1.89
C LEU A 38 28.75 -22.35 1.38
N GLY A 39 28.61 -22.81 0.13
CA GLY A 39 27.32 -23.17 -0.44
C GLY A 39 26.63 -24.33 0.30
N GLY A 40 27.41 -25.27 0.84
CA GLY A 40 26.91 -26.32 1.73
C GLY A 40 26.35 -25.78 3.05
N GLN A 41 27.05 -24.83 3.68
CA GLN A 41 26.60 -24.20 4.93
C GLN A 41 25.36 -23.35 4.73
N ILE A 42 25.27 -22.61 3.62
CA ILE A 42 24.07 -21.83 3.29
C ILE A 42 22.87 -22.74 3.07
N ARG A 43 23.04 -23.91 2.43
CA ARG A 43 21.96 -24.91 2.32
C ARG A 43 21.54 -25.47 3.67
N ASN A 44 22.48 -25.70 4.59
CA ASN A 44 22.13 -26.15 5.95
C ASN A 44 21.33 -25.07 6.69
N LEU A 45 21.75 -23.80 6.59
CA LEU A 45 21.03 -22.66 7.17
C LEU A 45 19.62 -22.53 6.57
N LEU A 46 19.46 -22.75 5.26
CA LEU A 46 18.15 -22.82 4.61
C LEU A 46 17.31 -23.99 5.12
N GLY A 47 17.89 -25.18 5.29
CA GLY A 47 17.18 -26.34 5.84
C GLY A 47 16.80 -26.19 7.32
N GLU A 48 17.54 -25.40 8.10
CA GLU A 48 17.13 -24.96 9.43
C GLU A 48 15.93 -24.02 9.34
N TRP A 49 16.02 -22.99 8.49
CA TRP A 49 14.92 -22.05 8.24
C TRP A 49 13.64 -22.78 7.83
N GLU A 50 13.68 -23.66 6.82
CA GLU A 50 12.52 -24.39 6.31
C GLU A 50 11.83 -25.30 7.36
N ARG A 51 12.54 -25.71 8.41
CA ARG A 51 11.99 -26.50 9.51
C ARG A 51 11.47 -25.65 10.67
N ASP A 52 11.81 -24.36 10.70
CA ASP A 52 11.35 -23.42 11.72
C ASP A 52 9.87 -23.08 11.49
N PRO A 53 8.97 -23.30 12.46
CA PRO A 53 7.57 -22.87 12.34
C PRO A 53 7.40 -21.37 12.05
N GLN A 54 8.35 -20.52 12.44
CA GLN A 54 8.35 -19.08 12.17
C GLN A 54 8.63 -18.75 10.69
N SER A 55 9.22 -19.69 9.94
CA SER A 55 9.44 -19.54 8.50
C SER A 55 8.26 -19.95 7.64
N ASN A 56 7.19 -20.48 8.26
CA ASN A 56 6.06 -21.07 7.55
C ASN A 56 5.52 -20.13 6.48
N GLY A 57 5.48 -20.63 5.25
CA GLY A 57 4.98 -19.89 4.10
C GLY A 57 5.96 -18.90 3.45
N SER A 58 7.11 -18.64 4.05
CA SER A 58 8.10 -17.72 3.49
C SER A 58 8.78 -18.25 2.24
N ILE A 59 9.21 -17.34 1.37
CA ILE A 59 10.05 -17.59 0.21
C ILE A 59 11.34 -16.77 0.31
N VAL A 60 12.47 -17.41 0.03
CA VAL A 60 13.81 -16.81 0.14
C VAL A 60 14.46 -16.76 -1.24
N GLY A 61 14.96 -15.59 -1.62
CA GLY A 61 15.82 -15.37 -2.78
C GLY A 61 17.19 -14.87 -2.33
N MET A 62 18.27 -15.46 -2.86
CA MET A 62 19.63 -15.03 -2.55
C MET A 62 20.56 -15.09 -3.76
N ASP A 63 21.48 -14.14 -3.83
CA ASP A 63 22.62 -14.14 -4.75
C ASP A 63 23.85 -13.60 -4.02
N ILE A 64 24.96 -14.34 -4.07
CA ILE A 64 26.23 -14.00 -3.42
C ILE A 64 27.32 -14.06 -4.48
N PHE A 65 28.07 -12.97 -4.62
CA PHE A 65 29.09 -12.80 -5.65
C PHE A 65 30.39 -12.29 -5.04
N ASP A 66 31.51 -12.94 -5.36
CA ASP A 66 32.84 -12.52 -4.96
C ASP A 66 33.41 -11.54 -5.99
N LEU A 67 33.61 -10.27 -5.61
CA LEU A 67 34.19 -9.25 -6.48
C LEU A 67 35.65 -9.53 -6.83
N SER A 68 36.37 -10.24 -5.96
CA SER A 68 37.79 -10.54 -6.05
C SER A 68 38.06 -11.59 -7.12
N THR A 69 37.25 -12.66 -7.14
CA THR A 69 37.36 -13.77 -8.12
C THR A 69 36.39 -13.63 -9.30
N ARG A 70 35.39 -12.74 -9.18
CA ARG A 70 34.30 -12.51 -10.14
C ARG A 70 33.40 -13.73 -10.37
N GLN A 71 33.17 -14.52 -9.33
CA GLN A 71 32.34 -15.72 -9.37
C GLN A 71 31.11 -15.60 -8.45
N HIS A 72 30.00 -16.21 -8.88
CA HIS A 72 28.87 -16.44 -7.99
C HIS A 72 29.21 -17.59 -7.03
N LEU A 73 29.10 -17.33 -5.73
CA LEU A 73 29.39 -18.31 -4.68
C LEU A 73 28.16 -19.14 -4.30
N PHE A 74 26.97 -18.55 -4.42
CA PHE A 74 25.69 -19.20 -4.12
C PHE A 74 24.52 -18.42 -4.73
N THR A 75 23.50 -19.13 -5.23
CA THR A 75 22.27 -18.54 -5.78
C THR A 75 21.06 -19.42 -5.47
N ILE A 76 19.94 -18.84 -5.07
CA ILE A 76 18.62 -19.50 -4.97
C ILE A 76 17.53 -18.49 -5.31
N ASN A 77 16.56 -18.87 -6.15
CA ASN A 77 15.46 -18.01 -6.60
C ASN A 77 15.93 -16.61 -7.08
N HIS A 78 17.17 -16.49 -7.55
CA HIS A 78 17.81 -15.19 -7.74
C HIS A 78 17.26 -14.37 -8.92
N GLU A 79 16.47 -15.01 -9.80
CA GLU A 79 15.75 -14.37 -10.91
C GLU A 79 14.25 -14.16 -10.60
N GLN A 80 13.78 -14.59 -9.42
CA GLN A 80 12.41 -14.32 -9.00
C GLN A 80 12.32 -12.89 -8.47
N ASN A 81 11.17 -12.26 -8.70
CA ASN A 81 10.91 -10.92 -8.21
C ASN A 81 10.34 -10.97 -6.79
N PHE A 82 10.89 -10.12 -5.93
CA PHE A 82 10.48 -9.93 -4.55
C PHE A 82 10.11 -8.48 -4.33
N VAL A 83 9.24 -8.23 -3.36
CA VAL A 83 9.09 -6.90 -2.77
C VAL A 83 10.37 -6.63 -1.96
N PRO A 84 11.19 -5.63 -2.33
CA PRO A 84 12.52 -5.47 -1.73
C PRO A 84 12.49 -4.79 -0.35
N ALA A 85 11.44 -4.01 -0.04
CA ALA A 85 11.46 -3.00 1.03
C ALA A 85 12.63 -2.01 0.85
N SER A 86 13.14 -1.43 1.95
CA SER A 86 14.15 -0.36 1.93
C SER A 86 15.50 -0.66 1.28
N ILE A 87 15.78 -1.89 0.82
CA ILE A 87 16.95 -2.10 -0.06
C ILE A 87 16.72 -1.47 -1.45
N MET A 88 15.48 -1.07 -1.78
CA MET A 88 15.15 -0.22 -2.93
C MET A 88 16.00 1.07 -2.96
N LYS A 89 16.27 1.65 -1.78
CA LYS A 89 17.04 2.89 -1.64
C LYS A 89 18.43 2.80 -2.28
N LEU A 90 19.00 1.60 -2.36
CA LEU A 90 20.27 1.38 -3.04
C LEU A 90 20.20 1.74 -4.53
N PHE A 91 19.10 1.39 -5.22
CA PHE A 91 18.91 1.76 -6.63
C PHE A 91 18.77 3.28 -6.78
N THR A 92 17.95 3.91 -5.94
CA THR A 92 17.66 5.35 -6.01
C THR A 92 18.86 6.21 -5.61
N THR A 93 19.57 5.87 -4.53
CA THR A 93 20.75 6.63 -4.08
C THR A 93 21.94 6.44 -5.02
N ALA A 94 22.12 5.26 -5.63
CA ALA A 94 23.11 5.07 -6.69
C ALA A 94 22.78 5.90 -7.94
N ALA A 95 21.51 5.98 -8.35
CA ALA A 95 21.08 6.84 -9.43
C ALA A 95 21.31 8.32 -9.12
N ALA A 96 20.99 8.77 -7.91
CA ALA A 96 21.23 10.14 -7.47
C ALA A 96 22.73 10.51 -7.53
N LEU A 97 23.61 9.62 -7.06
CA LEU A 97 25.06 9.80 -7.15
C LEU A 97 25.57 9.83 -8.60
N ASP A 98 25.07 8.96 -9.50
CA ASP A 98 25.48 8.92 -10.92
C ASP A 98 25.04 10.17 -11.68
N ARG A 99 23.84 10.67 -11.40
CA ARG A 99 23.20 11.76 -12.15
C ARG A 99 23.50 13.15 -11.63
N LEU A 100 23.48 13.34 -10.30
CA LEU A 100 23.69 14.64 -9.68
C LEU A 100 25.15 14.86 -9.27
N GLY A 101 25.86 13.77 -8.96
CA GLY A 101 27.23 13.80 -8.43
C GLY A 101 27.27 14.01 -6.91
N PRO A 102 28.36 13.57 -6.24
CA PRO A 102 28.47 13.57 -4.78
C PRO A 102 28.51 14.97 -4.14
N SER A 103 28.81 16.02 -4.92
CA SER A 103 28.89 17.41 -4.47
C SER A 103 27.62 18.22 -4.72
N TYR A 104 26.57 17.61 -5.28
CA TYR A 104 25.29 18.30 -5.50
C TYR A 104 24.72 18.81 -4.18
N GLN A 105 24.21 20.04 -4.16
CA GLN A 105 23.53 20.64 -3.02
C GLN A 105 22.13 21.05 -3.46
N PHE A 106 21.14 20.75 -2.63
CA PHE A 106 19.78 21.24 -2.78
C PHE A 106 19.73 22.69 -2.33
N LYS A 107 18.74 23.44 -2.81
CA LYS A 107 18.59 24.85 -2.44
C LYS A 107 17.19 25.19 -1.96
N THR A 108 17.13 26.18 -1.08
CA THR A 108 15.90 26.88 -0.68
C THR A 108 16.16 28.37 -0.84
N GLU A 109 15.20 29.10 -1.39
CA GLU A 109 15.38 30.51 -1.72
C GLU A 109 14.32 31.38 -1.06
N LEU A 110 14.77 32.55 -0.60
CA LEU A 110 13.95 33.57 0.02
C LEU A 110 13.85 34.76 -0.92
N TYR A 111 12.62 35.18 -1.18
CA TYR A 111 12.30 36.32 -2.03
C TYR A 111 11.46 37.34 -1.27
N VAL A 112 11.50 38.58 -1.76
CA VAL A 112 10.62 39.66 -1.31
C VAL A 112 10.06 40.39 -2.52
N ASP A 113 8.84 40.89 -2.40
CA ASP A 113 8.25 41.81 -3.37
C ASP A 113 7.79 43.12 -2.70
N GLY A 114 7.30 44.06 -3.50
CA GLY A 114 6.77 45.32 -3.00
C GLY A 114 7.84 46.34 -2.62
N THR A 115 7.52 47.23 -1.68
CA THR A 115 8.39 48.36 -1.32
C THR A 115 8.72 48.38 0.17
N LEU A 116 10.00 48.64 0.48
CA LEU A 116 10.49 48.79 1.85
C LEU A 116 10.59 50.27 2.22
N SER A 117 9.83 50.68 3.24
CA SER A 117 9.93 52.04 3.81
C SER A 117 11.21 52.25 4.62
N SER A 118 11.62 53.51 4.80
CA SER A 118 12.76 53.88 5.66
C SER A 118 12.60 53.47 7.12
N SER A 119 11.36 53.29 7.60
CA SER A 119 11.05 52.77 8.93
C SER A 119 11.10 51.24 9.04
N GLY A 120 11.50 50.53 7.99
CA GLY A 120 11.62 49.07 7.99
C GLY A 120 10.30 48.32 7.81
N VAL A 121 9.25 48.97 7.29
CA VAL A 121 7.97 48.33 6.95
C VAL A 121 7.97 47.90 5.49
N LEU A 122 7.80 46.61 5.24
CA LEU A 122 7.62 46.01 3.92
C LEU A 122 6.14 46.06 3.53
N GLN A 123 5.82 46.84 2.49
CA GLN A 123 4.53 46.85 1.80
C GLN A 123 4.57 45.85 0.65
N GLY A 124 4.59 44.58 1.01
CA GLY A 124 4.79 43.46 0.09
C GLY A 124 4.87 42.14 0.84
N ASN A 125 5.07 41.07 0.07
CA ASN A 125 5.10 39.69 0.51
C ASN A 125 6.53 39.22 0.75
N VAL A 126 6.65 38.19 1.58
CA VAL A 126 7.86 37.38 1.69
C VAL A 126 7.53 36.01 1.12
N ILE A 127 8.39 35.49 0.23
CA ILE A 127 8.16 34.21 -0.41
C ILE A 127 9.31 33.24 -0.11
N LEU A 128 8.98 32.04 0.37
CA LEU A 128 9.92 30.91 0.45
C LEU A 128 9.65 29.94 -0.69
N LYS A 129 10.70 29.58 -1.43
CA LYS A 129 10.64 28.60 -2.51
C LYS A 129 11.58 27.43 -2.24
N GLY A 130 11.03 26.23 -2.23
CA GLY A 130 11.79 25.00 -2.05
C GLY A 130 12.15 24.33 -3.38
N TYR A 131 13.36 23.78 -3.46
CA TYR A 131 13.82 22.99 -4.60
C TYR A 131 14.19 21.56 -4.20
N GLY A 132 13.50 21.01 -3.21
CA GLY A 132 13.63 19.60 -2.82
C GLY A 132 14.73 19.32 -1.79
N ASP A 133 15.14 20.31 -0.98
CA ASP A 133 16.06 20.08 0.14
C ASP A 133 15.38 19.21 1.22
N PRO A 134 15.85 17.97 1.45
CA PRO A 134 15.24 17.11 2.47
C PRO A 134 15.69 17.45 3.90
N SER A 135 16.70 18.31 4.05
CA SER A 135 17.39 18.58 5.31
C SER A 135 17.09 19.94 5.92
N LEU A 136 16.13 20.68 5.36
CA LEU A 136 15.73 21.99 5.87
C LEU A 136 15.10 21.87 7.27
N ASP A 137 15.65 22.62 8.22
CA ASP A 137 15.18 22.68 9.60
C ASP A 137 14.84 24.12 10.05
N VAL A 138 14.45 24.26 11.32
CA VAL A 138 14.10 25.56 11.94
C VAL A 138 15.29 26.53 11.99
N GLU A 139 16.53 26.05 12.11
CA GLU A 139 17.71 26.93 12.16
C GLU A 139 17.92 27.62 10.81
N GLN A 140 17.76 26.89 9.68
CA GLN A 140 17.81 27.52 8.35
C GLN A 140 16.67 28.53 8.15
N LEU A 141 15.48 28.26 8.67
CA LEU A 141 14.39 29.25 8.67
C LEU A 141 14.76 30.49 9.51
N ALA A 142 15.48 30.32 10.63
CA ALA A 142 15.96 31.43 11.45
C ALA A 142 17.09 32.23 10.76
N GLU A 143 17.92 31.59 9.92
CA GLU A 143 18.86 32.29 9.03
C GLU A 143 18.14 33.23 8.06
N PHE A 144 17.09 32.76 7.38
CA PHE A 144 16.26 33.60 6.51
C PHE A 144 15.59 34.76 7.26
N ALA A 145 15.12 34.53 8.48
CA ALA A 145 14.58 35.59 9.33
C ALA A 145 15.63 36.66 9.68
N ARG A 146 16.87 36.23 9.95
CA ARG A 146 18.01 37.13 10.18
C ARG A 146 18.38 37.92 8.91
N ASP A 147 18.29 37.31 7.73
CA ASP A 147 18.57 37.98 6.45
C ASP A 147 17.56 39.09 6.15
N LEU A 148 16.26 38.85 6.40
CA LEU A 148 15.22 39.90 6.32
C LEU A 148 15.54 41.08 7.24
N LYS A 149 15.95 40.81 8.48
CA LYS A 149 16.37 41.89 9.39
C LYS A 149 17.62 42.61 8.91
N ARG A 150 18.57 41.90 8.30
CA ARG A 150 19.82 42.50 7.80
C ARG A 150 19.53 43.52 6.70
N VAL A 151 18.54 43.27 5.83
CA VAL A 151 18.11 44.24 4.81
C VAL A 151 17.13 45.31 5.32
N GLY A 152 16.92 45.38 6.63
CA GLY A 152 16.15 46.45 7.27
C GLY A 152 14.67 46.16 7.49
N ILE A 153 14.17 44.97 7.13
CA ILE A 153 12.77 44.61 7.40
C ILE A 153 12.57 44.40 8.90
N ARG A 154 11.55 45.07 9.44
CA ARG A 154 11.12 45.02 10.86
C ARG A 154 9.63 44.73 10.99
N LYS A 155 8.85 45.09 9.97
CA LYS A 155 7.41 44.80 9.89
C LYS A 155 7.02 44.34 8.49
N ILE A 156 6.16 43.32 8.39
CA ILE A 156 5.59 42.82 7.13
C ILE A 156 4.09 43.11 7.12
N ASN A 157 3.62 43.83 6.09
CA ASN A 157 2.19 44.08 5.88
C ASN A 157 1.54 43.13 4.86
N GLY A 158 2.32 42.47 4.01
CA GLY A 158 1.81 41.50 3.04
C GLY A 158 1.74 40.06 3.57
N THR A 159 1.61 39.12 2.65
CA THR A 159 1.40 37.69 2.93
C THR A 159 2.75 36.96 3.03
N ILE A 160 2.82 35.89 3.83
CA ILE A 160 3.91 34.90 3.73
C ILE A 160 3.50 33.89 2.68
N MET A 161 4.20 33.86 1.56
CA MET A 161 3.93 32.95 0.48
C MET A 161 4.91 31.78 0.49
N VAL A 162 4.42 30.60 0.10
CA VAL A 162 5.21 29.38 -0.03
C VAL A 162 5.04 28.80 -1.42
N ASP A 163 6.16 28.52 -2.09
CA ASP A 163 6.21 27.94 -3.42
C ASP A 163 6.84 26.55 -3.35
N ASP A 164 6.01 25.53 -3.53
CA ASP A 164 6.43 24.13 -3.67
C ASP A 164 6.28 23.57 -5.09
N SER A 165 6.14 24.45 -6.08
CA SER A 165 5.85 24.10 -7.48
C SER A 165 6.99 23.40 -8.23
N PHE A 166 8.18 23.31 -7.63
CA PHE A 166 9.28 22.50 -8.18
C PHE A 166 8.90 21.02 -8.28
N PHE A 167 8.02 20.55 -7.39
CA PHE A 167 7.39 19.22 -7.46
C PHE A 167 5.92 19.31 -7.83
N ASP A 168 5.37 18.19 -8.33
CA ASP A 168 3.95 18.04 -8.61
C ASP A 168 3.10 18.08 -7.33
N GLY A 169 1.77 18.10 -7.47
CA GLY A 169 0.81 18.07 -6.37
C GLY A 169 0.63 16.72 -5.67
N THR A 170 1.34 15.66 -6.10
CA THR A 170 1.16 14.31 -5.57
C THR A 170 1.99 14.13 -4.31
N ARG A 171 1.35 14.13 -3.14
CA ARG A 171 2.05 14.19 -1.85
C ARG A 171 2.53 12.83 -1.31
N LEU A 172 1.86 11.73 -1.62
CA LEU A 172 2.21 10.39 -1.12
C LEU A 172 2.70 9.49 -2.27
N GLY A 173 3.58 8.55 -1.98
CA GLY A 173 4.13 7.64 -2.99
C GLY A 173 3.09 6.62 -3.51
N PRO A 174 3.20 6.15 -4.78
CA PRO A 174 2.24 5.20 -5.33
C PRO A 174 2.11 3.93 -4.47
N ALA A 175 0.86 3.53 -4.20
CA ALA A 175 0.52 2.38 -3.39
C ALA A 175 1.04 2.35 -1.93
N TRP A 176 1.37 3.51 -1.36
CA TRP A 176 1.52 3.63 0.10
C TRP A 176 0.17 3.39 0.79
N MET A 177 0.21 2.93 2.04
CA MET A 177 -0.99 2.62 2.80
C MET A 177 -1.52 3.85 3.52
N TRP A 178 -2.84 4.00 3.60
CA TRP A 178 -3.45 5.19 4.22
C TRP A 178 -3.20 5.23 5.74
N ASP A 179 -3.14 4.06 6.38
CA ASP A 179 -2.93 3.87 7.81
C ASP A 179 -1.47 4.11 8.22
N ASP A 180 -0.55 4.20 7.26
CA ASP A 180 0.83 4.62 7.50
C ASP A 180 0.96 6.15 7.55
N GLU A 181 -0.01 6.90 7.01
CA GLU A 181 0.14 8.35 6.73
C GLU A 181 0.46 9.18 7.97
N ALA A 182 0.06 8.75 9.17
CA ALA A 182 0.35 9.46 10.41
C ALA A 182 1.81 9.35 10.87
N TYR A 183 2.54 8.33 10.41
CA TYR A 183 3.90 8.02 10.84
C TYR A 183 4.95 8.66 9.93
N ASP A 184 6.09 9.04 10.51
CA ASP A 184 7.21 9.75 9.88
C ASP A 184 7.69 9.12 8.56
N PHE A 185 7.79 7.79 8.50
CA PHE A 185 8.23 7.06 7.31
C PHE A 185 7.26 7.19 6.11
N SER A 186 6.05 7.73 6.31
CA SER A 186 5.05 7.99 5.28
C SER A 186 4.73 9.50 5.14
N ALA A 187 5.64 10.37 5.60
CA ALA A 187 5.48 11.81 5.49
C ALA A 187 5.20 12.27 4.05
N GLN A 188 4.28 13.23 3.92
CA GLN A 188 3.96 13.84 2.63
C GLN A 188 5.17 14.54 2.01
N ILE A 189 5.42 14.27 0.73
CA ILE A 189 6.53 14.79 -0.06
C ILE A 189 6.15 16.12 -0.72
N SER A 190 6.96 17.15 -0.48
CA SER A 190 6.86 18.47 -1.11
C SER A 190 8.26 19.01 -1.36
N SER A 191 8.45 19.85 -2.38
CA SER A 191 9.76 20.47 -2.64
C SER A 191 10.15 21.50 -1.57
N LEU A 192 9.21 21.91 -0.71
CA LEU A 192 9.42 22.73 0.47
C LEU A 192 8.82 22.04 1.70
N ALA A 193 9.68 21.55 2.58
CA ALA A 193 9.32 20.88 3.82
C ALA A 193 10.35 21.22 4.91
N VAL A 194 9.92 21.25 6.17
CA VAL A 194 10.77 21.51 7.33
C VAL A 194 10.70 20.33 8.28
N ASN A 195 11.81 19.91 8.88
CA ASN A 195 11.89 18.79 9.82
C ASN A 195 11.22 17.51 9.25
N GLU A 196 11.54 17.15 8.00
CA GLU A 196 11.00 15.97 7.31
C GLU A 196 9.45 15.95 7.25
N ASN A 197 8.82 17.12 7.36
CA ASN A 197 7.38 17.29 7.44
C ASN A 197 6.74 16.61 8.68
N THR A 198 7.44 16.66 9.81
CA THR A 198 6.98 16.11 11.08
C THR A 198 6.86 17.17 12.18
N VAL A 199 6.01 16.86 13.17
CA VAL A 199 5.91 17.56 14.43
C VAL A 199 5.98 16.54 15.57
N THR A 200 6.73 16.83 16.62
CA THR A 200 6.78 16.01 17.84
C THR A 200 5.94 16.68 18.92
N VAL A 201 4.94 15.96 19.44
CA VAL A 201 4.11 16.39 20.58
C VAL A 201 4.71 15.83 21.87
N ASN A 202 5.00 16.70 22.83
CA ASN A 202 5.47 16.32 24.16
C ASN A 202 4.33 16.38 25.17
N ILE A 203 4.09 15.26 25.86
CA ILE A 203 3.03 15.06 26.83
C ILE A 203 3.66 15.01 28.22
N ILE A 204 3.36 16.02 29.04
CA ILE A 204 4.04 16.22 30.32
C ILE A 204 3.02 16.06 31.46
N PRO A 205 3.14 15.04 32.34
CA PRO A 205 2.23 14.84 33.47
C PRO A 205 2.56 15.78 34.66
N ASP A 206 2.69 17.08 34.41
CA ASP A 206 3.13 18.10 35.39
C ASP A 206 2.01 18.59 36.32
N ARG A 207 0.74 18.30 36.01
CA ARG A 207 -0.44 18.78 36.76
C ARG A 207 -0.99 17.80 37.80
N ARG A 208 -2.08 18.13 38.49
CA ARG A 208 -2.64 17.26 39.55
C ARG A 208 -3.32 16.03 38.95
N ILE A 209 -3.42 14.95 39.74
CA ILE A 209 -4.22 13.77 39.39
C ILE A 209 -5.67 14.21 39.12
N GLY A 210 -6.26 13.69 38.05
CA GLY A 210 -7.58 14.08 37.54
C GLY A 210 -7.58 15.30 36.61
N GLU A 211 -6.48 16.04 36.50
CA GLU A 211 -6.31 17.12 35.52
C GLU A 211 -5.70 16.62 34.21
N ARG A 212 -5.66 17.47 33.17
CA ARG A 212 -5.05 17.15 31.88
C ARG A 212 -3.54 17.45 31.90
N PRO A 213 -2.69 16.65 31.22
CA PRO A 213 -1.26 16.95 31.10
C PRO A 213 -1.02 18.23 30.28
N THR A 214 0.11 18.88 30.52
CA THR A 214 0.61 19.96 29.66
C THR A 214 1.11 19.37 28.34
N LEU A 215 0.71 19.98 27.23
CA LEU A 215 1.11 19.57 25.88
C LEU A 215 1.92 20.69 25.23
N THR A 216 3.06 20.33 24.64
CA THR A 216 3.86 21.21 23.77
C THR A 216 4.20 20.48 22.48
N TYR A 217 4.69 21.18 21.46
CA TYR A 217 5.14 20.53 20.24
C TYR A 217 6.22 21.31 19.51
N THR A 218 7.09 20.56 18.81
CA THR A 218 8.25 21.06 18.09
C THR A 218 8.18 20.60 16.63
N PRO A 219 8.34 21.49 15.64
CA PRO A 219 8.52 22.95 15.78
C PRO A 219 7.23 23.67 16.26
N PRO A 220 7.34 24.77 17.03
CA PRO A 220 6.19 25.58 17.42
C PRO A 220 5.48 26.18 16.19
N ASN A 221 4.16 26.05 16.16
CA ASN A 221 3.33 26.45 15.02
C ASN A 221 1.87 26.63 15.44
N ARG A 222 1.03 27.22 14.59
CA ARG A 222 -0.45 27.32 14.73
C ARG A 222 -1.20 26.42 13.75
N TYR A 223 -0.48 25.74 12.87
CA TYR A 223 -1.03 24.85 11.86
C TYR A 223 -1.62 23.56 12.44
N VAL A 224 -1.04 23.06 13.54
CA VAL A 224 -1.50 21.89 14.31
C VAL A 224 -2.59 22.27 15.29
N ARG A 225 -3.64 21.44 15.38
CA ARG A 225 -4.69 21.54 16.40
C ARG A 225 -4.65 20.32 17.31
N LEU A 226 -4.47 20.53 18.62
CA LEU A 226 -4.52 19.47 19.60
C LEU A 226 -5.91 19.34 20.22
N ASN A 227 -6.50 18.15 20.17
CA ASN A 227 -7.72 17.78 20.88
C ASN A 227 -7.33 16.89 22.07
N ASN A 228 -7.03 17.54 23.20
CA ASN A 228 -6.58 16.86 24.41
C ASN A 228 -7.75 16.30 25.22
N GLN A 229 -7.85 14.97 25.29
CA GLN A 229 -8.82 14.22 26.10
C GLN A 229 -8.13 13.33 27.14
N LEU A 230 -6.82 13.54 27.38
CA LEU A 230 -6.04 12.81 28.37
C LEU A 230 -6.40 13.22 29.80
N THR A 231 -6.18 12.30 30.73
CA THR A 231 -6.29 12.55 32.17
C THR A 231 -5.04 12.03 32.88
N ILE A 232 -4.54 12.77 33.87
CA ILE A 232 -3.45 12.31 34.73
C ILE A 232 -4.00 11.36 35.78
N THR A 233 -3.43 10.16 35.88
CA THR A 233 -3.76 9.15 36.89
C THR A 233 -2.67 9.06 37.96
N ASP A 234 -2.96 8.38 39.06
CA ASP A 234 -1.92 8.02 40.03
C ASP A 234 -1.01 6.92 39.47
N GLY A 235 0.23 6.83 39.95
CA GLY A 235 1.23 5.85 39.47
C GLY A 235 2.05 6.31 38.26
N ASP A 236 2.67 5.35 37.56
CA ASP A 236 3.64 5.55 36.46
C ASP A 236 3.23 4.91 35.12
N GLU A 237 2.01 4.37 35.02
CA GLU A 237 1.51 3.75 33.79
C GLU A 237 1.25 4.77 32.67
N ASP A 238 1.59 4.42 31.44
CA ASP A 238 1.21 5.16 30.23
C ASP A 238 0.18 4.37 29.42
N GLN A 239 -1.01 4.95 29.29
CA GLN A 239 -2.12 4.46 28.46
C GLN A 239 -2.54 5.54 27.47
N THR A 240 -1.59 6.37 27.03
CA THR A 240 -1.83 7.44 26.07
C THR A 240 -1.99 6.87 24.66
N GLU A 241 -3.08 7.26 24.02
CA GLU A 241 -3.34 7.01 22.61
C GLU A 241 -3.34 8.34 21.86
N ALA A 242 -2.78 8.34 20.66
CA ALA A 242 -2.69 9.54 19.84
C ALA A 242 -3.00 9.23 18.38
N GLU A 243 -3.85 10.03 17.76
CA GLU A 243 -4.28 9.84 16.37
C GLU A 243 -4.35 11.18 15.64
N ARG A 244 -3.78 11.24 14.43
CA ARG A 244 -3.94 12.38 13.52
C ARG A 244 -5.08 12.11 12.54
N SER A 245 -5.96 13.09 12.36
CA SER A 245 -7.01 13.02 11.33
C SER A 245 -6.44 12.81 9.93
N VAL A 246 -6.95 11.85 9.15
CA VAL A 246 -6.46 11.52 7.79
C VAL A 246 -6.35 12.74 6.87
N SER A 247 -7.31 13.65 6.91
CA SER A 247 -7.39 14.80 6.00
C SER A 247 -7.05 16.15 6.62
N GLY A 248 -6.62 16.17 7.88
CA GLY A 248 -6.28 17.41 8.58
C GLY A 248 -5.08 17.29 9.50
N ASN A 249 -4.77 18.43 10.13
CA ASN A 249 -3.70 18.54 11.13
C ASN A 249 -4.26 18.62 12.54
N THR A 250 -5.37 17.90 12.80
CA THR A 250 -5.91 17.73 14.15
C THR A 250 -5.38 16.43 14.74
N ILE A 251 -4.69 16.53 15.88
CA ILE A 251 -4.19 15.38 16.64
C ILE A 251 -5.08 15.22 17.87
N THR A 252 -5.73 14.07 18.01
CA THR A 252 -6.55 13.73 19.17
C THR A 252 -5.76 12.82 20.10
N LEU A 253 -5.72 13.19 21.38
CA LEU A 253 -5.00 12.48 22.43
C LEU A 253 -6.00 11.94 23.45
N ARG A 254 -5.98 10.64 23.74
CA ARG A 254 -6.96 9.93 24.58
C ARG A 254 -6.25 9.03 25.59
N GLY A 255 -6.99 8.58 26.61
CA GLY A 255 -6.48 7.68 27.63
C GLY A 255 -5.94 8.40 28.85
N SER A 256 -4.90 7.85 29.47
CA SER A 256 -4.33 8.40 30.71
C SER A 256 -2.83 8.24 30.81
N ILE A 257 -2.20 9.13 31.57
CA ILE A 257 -0.76 9.10 31.87
C ILE A 257 -0.55 9.24 33.38
N GLY A 258 0.24 8.35 33.97
CA GLY A 258 0.54 8.35 35.39
C GLY A 258 1.34 9.58 35.82
N LYS A 259 1.06 10.11 37.02
CA LYS A 259 1.73 11.29 37.57
C LYS A 259 3.26 11.11 37.73
N ALA A 260 3.71 9.89 37.95
CA ALA A 260 5.12 9.52 38.07
C ALA A 260 5.73 9.03 36.74
N ALA A 261 4.96 8.95 35.66
CA ALA A 261 5.46 8.57 34.34
C ALA A 261 6.40 9.65 33.77
N PRO A 262 7.43 9.27 33.00
CA PRO A 262 8.23 10.24 32.26
C PRO A 262 7.38 10.95 31.20
N PRO A 263 7.80 12.16 30.73
CA PRO A 263 7.17 12.77 29.56
C PRO A 263 7.21 11.84 28.34
N VAL A 264 6.12 11.84 27.58
CA VAL A 264 5.98 11.03 26.36
C VAL A 264 6.12 11.92 25.13
N GLU A 265 6.91 11.49 24.16
CA GLU A 265 7.05 12.16 22.87
C GLU A 265 6.34 11.35 21.78
N ALA A 266 5.51 12.02 20.99
CA ALA A 266 4.77 11.40 19.89
C ALA A 266 4.94 12.21 18.60
N GLY A 267 5.55 11.59 17.58
CA GLY A 267 5.78 12.20 16.26
C GLY A 267 4.59 12.03 15.33
N PHE A 268 4.25 13.08 14.57
CA PHE A 268 3.19 13.06 13.55
C PHE A 268 3.62 13.79 12.29
N THR A 269 3.23 13.26 11.14
CA THR A 269 3.38 13.93 9.86
C THR A 269 2.34 15.05 9.68
N MET A 270 2.62 16.04 8.83
CA MET A 270 1.68 17.11 8.52
C MET A 270 1.07 17.01 7.11
N ASN A 271 -0.21 17.37 6.98
CA ASN A 271 -0.85 17.57 5.68
C ASN A 271 -0.46 18.94 5.10
N ASP A 272 -0.11 18.95 3.81
CA ASP A 272 0.41 20.12 3.08
C ASP A 272 1.72 20.69 3.68
N PRO A 273 2.88 20.05 3.41
CA PRO A 273 4.16 20.41 4.00
C PRO A 273 4.58 21.87 3.78
N ALA A 274 4.28 22.43 2.60
CA ALA A 274 4.65 23.81 2.29
C ALA A 274 3.89 24.82 3.17
N LEU A 275 2.59 24.58 3.43
CA LEU A 275 1.82 25.44 4.33
C LEU A 275 2.29 25.31 5.78
N PHE A 276 2.67 24.09 6.18
CA PHE A 276 3.31 23.85 7.47
C PHE A 276 4.62 24.64 7.60
N VAL A 277 5.50 24.60 6.60
CA VAL A 277 6.74 25.41 6.57
C VAL A 277 6.44 26.89 6.69
N GLY A 278 5.45 27.41 5.96
CA GLY A 278 5.10 28.82 6.00
C GLY A 278 4.59 29.27 7.38
N ASP A 279 3.84 28.42 8.07
CA ASP A 279 3.34 28.70 9.43
C ASP A 279 4.47 28.62 10.48
N VAL A 280 5.35 27.63 10.38
CA VAL A 280 6.58 27.55 11.20
C VAL A 280 7.47 28.78 10.94
N PHE A 281 7.66 29.18 9.68
CA PHE A 281 8.45 30.36 9.34
C PHE A 281 7.81 31.64 9.88
N GLN A 282 6.48 31.77 9.82
CA GLN A 282 5.77 32.90 10.45
C GLN A 282 6.07 32.97 11.95
N HIS A 283 6.10 31.82 12.64
CA HIS A 283 6.48 31.74 14.04
C HIS A 283 7.92 32.21 14.28
N VAL A 284 8.89 31.65 13.52
CA VAL A 284 10.31 31.99 13.63
C VAL A 284 10.58 33.48 13.36
N LEU A 285 9.88 34.08 12.38
CA LEU A 285 9.95 35.51 12.10
C LEU A 285 9.48 36.35 13.30
N ALA A 286 8.39 35.96 13.96
CA ALA A 286 7.88 36.63 15.16
C ALA A 286 8.89 36.54 16.31
N GLU A 287 9.45 35.36 16.57
CA GLU A 287 10.47 35.15 17.61
C GLU A 287 11.75 35.95 17.33
N THR A 288 12.10 36.12 16.06
CA THR A 288 13.23 36.95 15.62
C THR A 288 12.94 38.46 15.71
N GLY A 289 11.71 38.84 16.08
CA GLY A 289 11.28 40.22 16.33
C GLY A 289 10.78 40.97 15.09
N ILE A 290 10.37 40.26 14.03
CA ILE A 290 9.63 40.85 12.91
C ILE A 290 8.15 40.90 13.27
N VAL A 291 7.54 42.07 13.15
CA VAL A 291 6.13 42.31 13.47
C VAL A 291 5.26 42.12 12.24
N PHE A 292 4.04 41.63 12.41
CA PHE A 292 3.06 41.47 11.32
C PHE A 292 1.90 42.46 11.43
N ALA A 293 1.27 42.79 10.31
CA ALA A 293 -0.08 43.34 10.32
C ALA A 293 -1.09 42.28 10.84
N THR A 294 -2.29 42.71 11.26
CA THR A 294 -3.32 41.82 11.83
C THR A 294 -3.78 40.68 10.91
N ASP A 295 -3.66 40.86 9.59
CA ASP A 295 -4.21 39.93 8.58
C ASP A 295 -3.12 39.24 7.73
N VAL A 296 -1.90 39.09 8.27
CA VAL A 296 -0.85 38.34 7.57
C VAL A 296 -1.15 36.85 7.61
N HIS A 297 -1.42 36.29 6.43
CA HIS A 297 -1.69 34.87 6.24
C HIS A 297 -0.53 34.14 5.58
N VAL A 298 -0.52 32.81 5.70
CA VAL A 298 0.32 31.92 4.91
C VAL A 298 -0.49 31.43 3.70
N ARG A 299 0.06 31.52 2.49
CA ARG A 299 -0.62 31.06 1.26
C ARG A 299 0.35 30.39 0.29
N LYS A 300 -0.13 29.41 -0.48
CA LYS A 300 0.64 28.87 -1.61
C LYS A 300 0.71 29.88 -2.75
N THR A 301 1.83 29.88 -3.46
CA THR A 301 2.03 30.64 -4.70
C THR A 301 2.80 29.82 -5.72
N VAL A 302 2.87 30.32 -6.95
CA VAL A 302 3.83 29.89 -7.97
C VAL A 302 4.60 31.13 -8.36
N MET A 303 5.91 31.12 -8.13
CA MET A 303 6.76 32.29 -8.37
C MET A 303 6.85 32.66 -9.85
N ASP A 304 6.80 33.95 -10.12
CA ASP A 304 7.14 34.55 -11.42
C ASP A 304 8.54 35.20 -11.39
N ASP A 305 9.06 35.53 -12.57
CA ASP A 305 10.42 36.04 -12.75
C ASP A 305 10.62 37.50 -12.24
N ALA A 306 9.59 38.17 -11.73
CA ALA A 306 9.63 39.59 -11.37
C ALA A 306 9.95 39.88 -9.89
N THR A 307 10.22 38.84 -9.10
CA THR A 307 10.45 38.91 -7.65
C THR A 307 11.93 39.03 -7.28
N LEU A 308 12.26 39.80 -6.21
CA LEU A 308 13.65 40.01 -5.80
C LEU A 308 14.14 38.83 -4.96
N LEU A 309 15.16 38.12 -5.45
CA LEU A 309 15.89 37.12 -4.67
C LEU A 309 16.70 37.81 -3.57
N LEU A 310 16.45 37.44 -2.31
CA LEU A 310 17.10 38.02 -1.14
C LEU A 310 18.23 37.12 -0.60
N ALA A 311 17.97 35.82 -0.49
CA ALA A 311 18.93 34.86 0.05
C ALA A 311 18.71 33.46 -0.52
N THR A 312 19.77 32.66 -0.55
CA THR A 312 19.75 31.25 -0.93
C THR A 312 20.44 30.43 0.16
N HIS A 313 19.75 29.43 0.68
CA HIS A 313 20.33 28.38 1.50
C HIS A 313 20.72 27.20 0.59
N TYR A 314 21.89 26.62 0.83
CA TYR A 314 22.34 25.38 0.19
C TYR A 314 22.50 24.29 1.24
N SER A 315 21.91 23.12 0.99
CA SER A 315 22.01 21.96 1.85
C SER A 315 23.44 21.47 1.98
N ARG A 316 23.69 20.52 2.89
CA ARG A 316 24.90 19.67 2.83
C ARG A 316 24.99 18.94 1.48
N PRO A 317 26.21 18.55 1.03
CA PRO A 317 26.37 17.86 -0.25
C PRO A 317 25.67 16.49 -0.24
N LEU A 318 25.25 16.02 -1.42
CA LEU A 318 24.52 14.77 -1.60
C LEU A 318 25.25 13.58 -0.96
N SER A 319 26.59 13.55 -1.04
CA SER A 319 27.42 12.51 -0.43
C SER A 319 27.27 12.40 1.10
N GLU A 320 26.84 13.45 1.79
CA GLU A 320 26.50 13.43 3.21
C GLU A 320 25.01 13.12 3.42
N LEU A 321 24.12 13.67 2.60
CA LEU A 321 22.67 13.45 2.73
C LEU A 321 22.28 11.98 2.50
N ILE A 322 22.96 11.28 1.59
CA ILE A 322 22.73 9.84 1.38
C ILE A 322 23.15 9.00 2.60
N VAL A 323 24.07 9.50 3.44
CA VAL A 323 24.49 8.79 4.67
C VAL A 323 23.30 8.71 5.61
N HIS A 324 22.62 9.84 5.87
CA HIS A 324 21.37 9.85 6.63
C HIS A 324 20.32 8.95 5.99
N ALA A 325 20.07 9.12 4.69
CA ALA A 325 19.06 8.36 3.96
C ALA A 325 19.24 6.84 4.05
N ASN A 326 20.48 6.35 3.97
CA ASN A 326 20.77 4.91 4.00
C ASN A 326 20.98 4.36 5.41
N LYS A 327 21.61 5.10 6.34
CA LYS A 327 21.85 4.66 7.72
C LYS A 327 20.57 4.64 8.55
N GLU A 328 19.79 5.72 8.50
CA GLU A 328 18.50 5.84 9.18
C GLU A 328 17.36 5.21 8.38
N SER A 329 17.63 4.82 7.12
CA SER A 329 16.62 4.24 6.23
C SER A 329 15.45 5.18 5.92
N ASP A 330 15.73 6.47 5.88
CA ASP A 330 14.76 7.55 5.74
C ASP A 330 14.07 7.52 4.35
N ASN A 331 12.73 7.37 4.37
CA ASN A 331 11.92 7.37 3.15
C ASN A 331 11.81 8.75 2.54
N PHE A 332 11.66 9.79 3.38
CA PHE A 332 11.46 11.17 2.97
C PHE A 332 12.63 11.64 2.10
N TYR A 333 13.87 11.46 2.58
CA TYR A 333 15.07 11.83 1.82
C TYR A 333 15.14 11.18 0.44
N VAL A 334 14.84 9.89 0.35
CA VAL A 334 14.98 9.15 -0.91
C VAL A 334 13.89 9.54 -1.92
N GLU A 335 12.67 9.83 -1.48
CA GLU A 335 11.63 10.35 -2.38
C GLU A 335 11.93 11.78 -2.84
N MET A 336 12.52 12.61 -1.98
CA MET A 336 13.01 13.95 -2.35
C MET A 336 14.10 13.86 -3.43
N PHE A 337 15.04 12.92 -3.29
CA PHE A 337 16.04 12.65 -4.34
C PHE A 337 15.39 12.19 -5.64
N CYS A 338 14.45 11.24 -5.55
CA CYS A 338 13.75 10.67 -6.70
C CYS A 338 13.00 11.76 -7.49
N LYS A 339 12.21 12.59 -6.81
CA LYS A 339 11.49 13.69 -7.47
C LYS A 339 12.42 14.78 -7.98
N THR A 340 13.54 15.04 -7.31
CA THR A 340 14.56 15.99 -7.80
C THR A 340 15.19 15.53 -9.11
N LEU A 341 15.50 14.23 -9.24
CA LEU A 341 15.96 13.66 -10.51
C LEU A 341 14.94 13.90 -11.64
N GLY A 342 13.65 13.66 -11.38
CA GLY A 342 12.58 13.95 -12.33
C GLY A 342 12.47 15.44 -12.68
N ALA A 343 12.57 16.31 -11.69
CA ALA A 343 12.49 17.76 -11.88
C ALA A 343 13.65 18.28 -12.75
N LEU A 344 14.87 17.78 -12.55
CA LEU A 344 16.05 18.26 -13.26
C LEU A 344 16.21 17.65 -14.66
N GLU A 345 15.99 16.34 -14.83
CA GLU A 345 16.23 15.67 -16.11
C GLU A 345 14.98 15.58 -17.01
N LYS A 346 13.78 15.60 -16.43
CA LYS A 346 12.50 15.49 -17.16
C LYS A 346 11.63 16.74 -17.05
N GLN A 347 12.11 17.78 -16.34
CA GLN A 347 11.36 19.02 -16.09
C GLN A 347 10.01 18.77 -15.38
N GLN A 348 9.93 17.68 -14.62
CA GLN A 348 8.71 17.25 -13.92
C GLN A 348 9.09 16.60 -12.60
N GLY A 349 8.91 17.31 -11.48
CA GLY A 349 9.18 16.78 -10.13
C GLY A 349 8.07 15.83 -9.65
N SER A 350 7.95 14.66 -10.27
CA SER A 350 6.93 13.65 -9.96
C SER A 350 7.56 12.27 -9.72
N PHE A 351 6.85 11.38 -9.02
CA PHE A 351 7.31 10.00 -8.82
C PHE A 351 7.54 9.27 -10.15
N ALA A 352 6.66 9.47 -11.14
CA ALA A 352 6.76 8.83 -12.45
C ALA A 352 8.01 9.29 -13.22
N ALA A 353 8.28 10.60 -13.25
CA ALA A 353 9.47 11.15 -13.89
C ALA A 353 10.76 10.76 -13.16
N GLY A 354 10.75 10.77 -11.82
CA GLY A 354 11.89 10.34 -11.01
C GLY A 354 12.27 8.89 -11.24
N THR A 355 11.29 7.98 -11.15
CA THR A 355 11.50 6.54 -11.41
C THR A 355 11.87 6.25 -12.86
N GLU A 356 11.47 7.10 -13.81
CA GLU A 356 11.94 7.03 -15.19
C GLU A 356 13.45 7.35 -15.32
N VAL A 357 13.95 8.37 -14.62
CA VAL A 357 15.40 8.67 -14.58
C VAL A 357 16.17 7.52 -13.92
N VAL A 358 15.66 6.98 -12.80
CA VAL A 358 16.24 5.80 -12.16
C VAL A 358 16.25 4.63 -13.13
N ARG A 359 15.19 4.41 -13.91
CA ARG A 359 15.13 3.35 -14.92
C ARG A 359 16.19 3.48 -16.00
N GLU A 360 16.42 4.69 -16.51
CA GLU A 360 17.49 4.93 -17.49
C GLU A 360 18.88 4.63 -16.91
N PHE A 361 19.11 4.96 -15.63
CA PHE A 361 20.31 4.55 -14.91
C PHE A 361 20.42 3.02 -14.74
N LEU A 362 19.34 2.34 -14.36
CA LEU A 362 19.34 0.89 -14.15
C LEU A 362 19.58 0.11 -15.45
N GLN A 363 19.07 0.61 -16.58
CA GLN A 363 19.38 0.07 -17.91
C GLN A 363 20.89 0.15 -18.22
N LYS A 364 21.54 1.28 -17.90
CA LYS A 364 23.00 1.45 -18.00
C LYS A 364 23.76 0.48 -17.07
N ALA A 365 23.20 0.19 -15.89
CA ALA A 365 23.74 -0.80 -14.95
C ALA A 365 23.47 -2.26 -15.35
N GLY A 366 22.69 -2.50 -16.41
CA GLY A 366 22.38 -3.82 -16.95
C GLY A 366 21.17 -4.51 -16.32
N VAL A 367 20.50 -3.85 -15.37
CA VAL A 367 19.32 -4.33 -14.64
C VAL A 367 18.08 -4.27 -15.54
N ARG A 368 17.31 -5.36 -15.60
CA ARG A 368 16.17 -5.55 -16.50
C ARG A 368 15.06 -6.33 -15.79
N ASP A 369 13.84 -6.34 -16.36
CA ASP A 369 12.72 -7.19 -15.93
C ASP A 369 12.22 -6.99 -14.47
N TYR A 370 12.36 -5.75 -13.97
CA TYR A 370 11.91 -5.32 -12.65
C TYR A 370 10.71 -4.37 -12.75
N ARG A 371 10.16 -3.99 -11.59
CA ARG A 371 9.17 -2.92 -11.46
C ARG A 371 9.54 -1.99 -10.31
N GLN A 372 9.58 -0.69 -10.58
CA GLN A 372 9.76 0.34 -9.56
C GLN A 372 8.54 1.25 -9.53
N ALA A 373 8.00 1.48 -8.33
CA ALA A 373 6.84 2.33 -8.09
C ALA A 373 7.21 3.60 -7.29
N ASP A 374 8.19 3.51 -6.41
CA ASP A 374 8.71 4.64 -5.62
C ASP A 374 10.24 4.57 -5.47
N GLY A 375 10.82 5.56 -4.81
CA GLY A 375 12.26 5.61 -4.55
C GLY A 375 12.69 4.88 -3.28
N SER A 376 11.84 4.84 -2.27
CA SER A 376 12.17 4.43 -0.90
C SER A 376 12.02 2.92 -0.64
N GLY A 377 11.15 2.24 -1.40
CA GLY A 377 10.82 0.83 -1.17
C GLY A 377 9.59 0.60 -0.31
N LEU A 378 8.90 1.66 0.15
CA LEU A 378 7.67 1.53 0.96
C LEU A 378 6.50 0.97 0.13
N SER A 379 6.46 1.26 -1.17
CA SER A 379 5.48 0.69 -2.08
C SER A 379 5.65 -0.83 -2.24
N ARG A 380 4.56 -1.56 -2.00
CA ARG A 380 4.49 -3.02 -2.27
C ARG A 380 4.46 -3.38 -3.75
N LEU A 381 4.38 -2.38 -4.64
CA LEU A 381 4.44 -2.57 -6.09
C LEU A 381 5.87 -2.64 -6.63
N ASN A 382 6.86 -2.36 -5.78
CA ASN A 382 8.25 -2.55 -6.12
C ASN A 382 8.57 -4.04 -6.23
N LEU A 383 9.18 -4.46 -7.34
CA LEU A 383 9.55 -5.83 -7.63
C LEU A 383 10.94 -5.87 -8.22
N PHE A 384 11.88 -6.48 -7.51
CA PHE A 384 13.27 -6.66 -7.95
C PHE A 384 13.75 -8.06 -7.57
N SER A 385 14.69 -8.59 -8.34
CA SER A 385 15.32 -9.88 -8.04
C SER A 385 16.65 -9.70 -7.28
N PRO A 386 17.11 -10.72 -6.52
CA PRO A 386 18.46 -10.70 -5.95
C PRO A 386 19.56 -10.49 -7.01
N ARG A 387 19.36 -11.04 -8.21
CA ARG A 387 20.25 -10.86 -9.37
C ARG A 387 20.34 -9.38 -9.78
N ASP A 388 19.23 -8.63 -9.75
CA ASP A 388 19.22 -7.20 -10.07
C ASP A 388 20.02 -6.38 -9.06
N MET A 389 19.89 -6.71 -7.78
CA MET A 389 20.68 -6.07 -6.72
C MET A 389 22.17 -6.35 -6.89
N ILE A 390 22.55 -7.59 -7.18
CA ILE A 390 23.95 -7.93 -7.46
C ILE A 390 24.48 -7.22 -8.71
N GLN A 391 23.67 -7.08 -9.76
CA GLN A 391 24.07 -6.30 -10.94
C GLN A 391 24.31 -4.82 -10.60
N LEU A 392 23.43 -4.19 -9.82
CA LEU A 392 23.65 -2.83 -9.32
C LEU A 392 24.97 -2.73 -8.55
N LEU A 393 25.19 -3.59 -7.56
CA LEU A 393 26.39 -3.53 -6.71
C LEU A 393 27.67 -3.75 -7.52
N ARG A 394 27.66 -4.66 -8.51
CA ARG A 394 28.78 -4.86 -9.46
C ARG A 394 29.03 -3.64 -10.33
N TYR A 395 27.98 -2.91 -10.71
CA TYR A 395 28.09 -1.69 -11.49
C TYR A 395 28.71 -0.57 -10.65
N VAL A 396 28.17 -0.34 -9.45
CA VAL A 396 28.61 0.70 -8.51
C VAL A 396 30.07 0.51 -8.08
N ASP A 397 30.52 -0.74 -7.88
CA ASP A 397 31.91 -1.02 -7.48
C ASP A 397 32.97 -0.54 -8.49
N ARG A 398 32.56 -0.21 -9.72
CA ARG A 398 33.43 0.31 -10.79
C ARG A 398 33.32 1.81 -11.01
N GLN A 399 32.48 2.51 -10.25
CA GLN A 399 32.21 3.94 -10.45
C GLN A 399 33.10 4.82 -9.58
N PRO A 400 33.38 6.08 -9.99
CA PRO A 400 34.17 7.01 -9.19
C PRO A 400 33.51 7.36 -7.85
N TYR A 401 32.19 7.28 -7.76
CA TYR A 401 31.42 7.55 -6.53
C TYR A 401 31.28 6.32 -5.60
N ARG A 402 31.95 5.20 -5.89
CA ARG A 402 31.87 3.94 -5.13
C ARG A 402 31.99 4.13 -3.62
N ASP A 403 32.99 4.89 -3.19
CA ASP A 403 33.30 5.02 -1.76
C ASP A 403 32.24 5.85 -1.03
N HIS A 404 31.65 6.86 -1.67
CA HIS A 404 30.49 7.58 -1.12
C HIS A 404 29.28 6.66 -0.95
N PHE A 405 29.02 5.80 -1.94
CA PHE A 405 27.92 4.84 -1.88
C PHE A 405 28.09 3.85 -0.71
N TYR A 406 29.23 3.13 -0.62
CA TYR A 406 29.41 2.14 0.45
C TYR A 406 29.55 2.77 1.85
N ARG A 407 30.14 3.98 1.97
CA ARG A 407 30.19 4.72 3.24
C ARG A 407 28.80 5.09 3.77
N SER A 408 27.82 5.26 2.88
CA SER A 408 26.44 5.57 3.28
C SER A 408 25.71 4.39 3.92
N LEU A 409 26.22 3.15 3.79
CA LEU A 409 25.52 1.97 4.30
C LEU A 409 25.72 1.80 5.81
N PRO A 410 24.71 1.28 6.55
CA PRO A 410 24.87 0.83 7.93
C PRO A 410 26.02 -0.17 8.08
N ILE A 411 26.77 -0.05 9.17
CA ILE A 411 27.87 -0.94 9.52
C ILE A 411 27.43 -1.85 10.67
N ALA A 412 27.56 -3.17 10.47
CA ALA A 412 27.14 -4.17 11.45
C ALA A 412 27.80 -3.97 12.82
N GLY A 413 26.97 -3.86 13.86
CA GLY A 413 27.40 -3.66 15.25
C GLY A 413 27.90 -2.25 15.58
N VAL A 414 27.83 -1.30 14.64
CA VAL A 414 28.41 0.04 14.78
C VAL A 414 27.36 1.15 14.66
N ASP A 415 26.61 1.22 13.55
CA ASP A 415 25.72 2.35 13.28
C ASP A 415 24.47 2.00 12.44
N GLY A 416 23.55 2.97 12.38
CA GLY A 416 22.29 2.90 11.63
C GLY A 416 21.44 1.69 12.01
N THR A 417 20.67 1.19 11.04
CA THR A 417 19.78 0.03 11.25
C THR A 417 20.47 -1.29 11.57
N LEU A 418 21.81 -1.36 11.56
CA LEU A 418 22.58 -2.54 11.99
C LEU A 418 23.35 -2.32 13.30
N GLN A 419 23.19 -1.18 13.98
CA GLN A 419 23.96 -0.85 15.18
C GLN A 419 23.82 -1.88 16.31
N HIS A 420 22.66 -2.54 16.42
CA HIS A 420 22.37 -3.56 17.43
C HIS A 420 22.48 -5.01 16.91
N ARG A 421 22.76 -5.19 15.62
CA ARG A 421 22.82 -6.52 14.98
C ARG A 421 24.24 -6.99 14.80
N MET A 422 24.47 -8.31 14.92
CA MET A 422 25.76 -8.97 14.69
C MET A 422 26.93 -8.46 15.56
N LYS A 423 26.65 -7.82 16.70
CA LYS A 423 27.68 -7.48 17.69
C LYS A 423 28.42 -8.75 18.16
N ASP A 424 29.71 -8.62 18.41
CA ASP A 424 30.56 -9.71 18.91
C ASP A 424 30.60 -10.95 17.98
N THR A 425 30.32 -10.75 16.69
CA THR A 425 30.45 -11.79 15.65
C THR A 425 31.54 -11.45 14.63
N ALA A 426 31.89 -12.41 13.77
CA ALA A 426 32.84 -12.18 12.67
C ALA A 426 32.39 -11.09 11.69
N ALA A 427 31.08 -10.84 11.55
CA ALA A 427 30.53 -9.84 10.65
C ALA A 427 30.64 -8.40 11.19
N ALA A 428 30.82 -8.23 12.51
CA ALA A 428 30.93 -6.93 13.15
C ALA A 428 32.03 -6.08 12.50
N ALA A 429 31.72 -4.82 12.18
CA ALA A 429 32.58 -3.86 11.48
C ALA A 429 33.10 -4.29 10.08
N ARG A 430 32.77 -5.49 9.60
CA ARG A 430 33.16 -6.00 8.26
C ARG A 430 32.04 -5.92 7.24
N LEU A 431 30.79 -5.93 7.70
CA LEU A 431 29.59 -5.83 6.88
C LEU A 431 29.12 -4.38 6.78
N GLN A 432 28.95 -3.90 5.54
CA GLN A 432 28.27 -2.66 5.18
C GLN A 432 27.03 -3.02 4.36
N ALA A 433 25.84 -2.88 4.92
CA ALA A 433 24.62 -3.33 4.24
C ALA A 433 23.38 -2.52 4.60
N LYS A 434 22.50 -2.39 3.62
CA LYS A 434 21.17 -1.79 3.80
C LYS A 434 20.17 -2.87 4.22
N THR A 435 19.43 -2.57 5.28
CA THR A 435 18.27 -3.37 5.71
C THR A 435 17.01 -2.95 4.94
N GLY A 436 16.07 -3.89 4.79
CA GLY A 436 14.69 -3.65 4.38
C GLY A 436 13.74 -4.46 5.24
N SER A 437 12.69 -3.83 5.77
CA SER A 437 11.68 -4.51 6.59
C SER A 437 10.31 -3.84 6.42
N MET A 438 9.29 -4.65 6.18
CA MET A 438 7.87 -4.31 6.18
C MET A 438 7.09 -5.55 6.60
N SER A 439 5.80 -5.45 6.92
CA SER A 439 4.98 -6.63 7.22
C SER A 439 5.06 -7.67 6.09
N GLY A 440 5.48 -8.89 6.40
CA GLY A 440 5.67 -9.94 5.39
C GLY A 440 6.99 -9.92 4.62
N VAL A 441 7.87 -8.93 4.83
CA VAL A 441 9.05 -8.67 3.98
C VAL A 441 10.29 -8.35 4.82
N ASN A 442 11.37 -9.10 4.63
CA ASN A 442 12.68 -8.81 5.22
C ASN A 442 13.79 -9.01 4.20
N SER A 443 14.65 -8.01 4.05
CA SER A 443 15.75 -8.04 3.07
C SER A 443 17.04 -7.45 3.66
N LEU A 444 18.19 -7.93 3.18
CA LEU A 444 19.51 -7.41 3.51
C LEU A 444 20.40 -7.50 2.26
N ALA A 445 21.02 -6.39 1.87
CA ALA A 445 21.92 -6.36 0.73
C ALA A 445 23.08 -5.40 0.97
N GLY A 446 24.27 -5.76 0.50
CA GLY A 446 25.45 -4.94 0.70
C GLY A 446 26.75 -5.66 0.37
N ILE A 447 27.80 -5.24 1.04
CA ILE A 447 29.16 -5.74 0.87
C ILE A 447 29.76 -6.16 2.20
N ILE A 448 30.52 -7.24 2.19
CA ILE A 448 31.27 -7.71 3.35
C ILE A 448 32.70 -8.03 2.95
N THR A 449 33.65 -7.59 3.79
CA THR A 449 35.05 -7.99 3.66
C THR A 449 35.25 -9.25 4.49
N ALA A 450 35.53 -10.37 3.83
CA ALA A 450 35.75 -11.64 4.51
C ALA A 450 37.14 -11.70 5.19
N GLU A 451 37.36 -12.66 6.09
CA GLU A 451 38.62 -12.83 6.85
C GLU A 451 39.84 -13.07 5.94
N ASN A 452 39.64 -13.64 4.76
CA ASN A 452 40.70 -13.77 3.74
C ASN A 452 40.95 -12.50 2.91
N GLY A 453 40.26 -11.40 3.22
CA GLY A 453 40.35 -10.13 2.49
C GLY A 453 39.52 -10.05 1.21
N HIS A 454 38.78 -11.11 0.83
CA HIS A 454 37.88 -11.03 -0.32
C HIS A 454 36.71 -10.09 -0.04
N ARG A 455 36.30 -9.35 -1.06
CA ARG A 455 35.11 -8.47 -1.01
C ARG A 455 33.93 -9.21 -1.62
N LEU A 456 32.97 -9.59 -0.79
CA LEU A 456 31.75 -10.30 -1.21
C LEU A 456 30.58 -9.33 -1.23
N ILE A 457 29.87 -9.24 -2.35
CA ILE A 457 28.57 -8.59 -2.40
C ILE A 457 27.48 -9.66 -2.32
N PHE A 458 26.39 -9.32 -1.64
CA PHE A 458 25.29 -10.26 -1.47
C PHE A 458 23.94 -9.53 -1.44
N CYS A 459 22.91 -10.30 -1.75
CA CYS A 459 21.53 -9.90 -1.55
C CYS A 459 20.76 -11.12 -1.01
N VAL A 460 19.99 -10.91 0.06
CA VAL A 460 18.97 -11.84 0.55
C VAL A 460 17.64 -11.10 0.67
N MET A 461 16.60 -11.65 0.04
CA MET A 461 15.23 -11.14 0.06
C MET A 461 14.31 -12.25 0.56
N MET A 462 13.45 -11.93 1.53
CA MET A 462 12.50 -12.87 2.14
C MET A 462 11.10 -12.25 2.09
N ASN A 463 10.15 -12.92 1.45
CA ASN A 463 8.73 -12.53 1.42
C ASN A 463 7.87 -13.61 2.05
N GLY A 464 6.67 -13.26 2.51
CA GLY A 464 5.77 -14.17 3.23
C GLY A 464 6.26 -14.51 4.64
N VAL A 465 7.05 -13.62 5.25
CA VAL A 465 7.60 -13.79 6.60
C VAL A 465 6.59 -13.32 7.64
N LEU A 466 6.19 -14.21 8.56
CA LEU A 466 5.29 -13.84 9.67
C LEU A 466 6.05 -13.29 10.89
N ASP A 467 7.30 -13.73 11.12
CA ASP A 467 8.16 -13.26 12.19
C ASP A 467 9.42 -12.56 11.64
N ALA A 468 9.42 -11.23 11.73
CA ALA A 468 10.53 -10.41 11.25
C ALA A 468 11.83 -10.67 12.02
N SER A 469 11.77 -10.98 13.31
CA SER A 469 12.95 -11.21 14.16
C SER A 469 13.65 -12.50 13.76
N ALA A 470 12.88 -13.55 13.46
CA ALA A 470 13.40 -14.83 12.97
C ALA A 470 14.12 -14.64 11.62
N ALA A 471 13.54 -13.87 10.70
CA ALA A 471 14.17 -13.56 9.42
C ALA A 471 15.45 -12.73 9.58
N GLN A 472 15.47 -11.76 10.50
CA GLN A 472 16.70 -11.00 10.80
C GLN A 472 17.80 -11.90 11.38
N ALA A 473 17.46 -12.85 12.26
CA ALA A 473 18.41 -13.81 12.79
C ALA A 473 18.99 -14.73 11.69
N PHE A 474 18.17 -15.14 10.72
CA PHE A 474 18.64 -15.86 9.54
C PHE A 474 19.65 -15.03 8.72
N GLN A 475 19.33 -13.76 8.46
CA GLN A 475 20.22 -12.83 7.74
C GLN A 475 21.54 -12.61 8.47
N ASP A 476 21.50 -12.47 9.80
CA ASP A 476 22.69 -12.29 10.64
C ASP A 476 23.59 -13.54 10.60
N LYS A 477 23.02 -14.73 10.70
CA LYS A 477 23.76 -16.00 10.53
C LYS A 477 24.40 -16.09 9.15
N LEU A 478 23.68 -15.70 8.09
CA LEU A 478 24.23 -15.65 6.74
C LEU A 478 25.43 -14.70 6.66
N ALA A 479 25.30 -13.48 7.18
CA ALA A 479 26.38 -12.51 7.19
C ALA A 479 27.63 -13.01 7.94
N VAL A 480 27.45 -13.71 9.06
CA VAL A 480 28.56 -14.34 9.80
C VAL A 480 29.24 -15.44 8.98
N LEU A 481 28.49 -16.25 8.23
CA LEU A 481 29.07 -17.24 7.31
C LEU A 481 29.89 -16.57 6.21
N LEU A 482 29.38 -15.47 5.63
CA LEU A 482 30.11 -14.72 4.61
C LEU A 482 31.39 -14.09 5.15
N ALA A 483 31.37 -13.58 6.39
CA ALA A 483 32.53 -12.97 7.03
C ALA A 483 33.70 -13.95 7.19
N LYS A 484 33.41 -15.23 7.46
CA LYS A 484 34.41 -16.28 7.72
C LYS A 484 34.96 -16.95 6.45
N TYR A 485 34.47 -16.59 5.27
CA TYR A 485 34.92 -17.17 4.01
C TYR A 485 36.45 -16.98 3.82
N PRO A 486 37.22 -18.01 3.36
CA PRO A 486 36.82 -19.34 2.91
C PRO A 486 36.99 -20.42 3.99
N GLN A 487 37.47 -20.06 5.19
CA GLN A 487 37.80 -21.01 6.24
C GLN A 487 36.52 -21.44 6.95
N LEU A 488 36.07 -22.68 6.75
CA LEU A 488 35.08 -23.33 7.63
C LEU A 488 34.75 -24.77 7.20
N ALA A 489 35.16 -25.79 7.95
CA ALA A 489 34.80 -27.20 7.70
C ALA A 489 33.37 -27.55 8.16
N MET A 490 32.62 -28.38 7.41
CA MET A 490 31.36 -29.03 7.87
C MET A 490 31.00 -30.31 7.06
N PRO A 491 30.20 -31.26 7.62
CA PRO A 491 29.71 -32.47 6.96
C PRO A 491 28.42 -32.25 6.14
N GLN A 492 28.19 -33.15 5.16
CA GLN A 492 27.08 -33.13 4.19
C GLN A 492 25.76 -33.72 4.73
N GLN A 493 24.63 -33.10 4.38
CA GLN A 493 23.29 -33.69 4.46
C GLN A 493 22.60 -33.68 3.08
N LYS A 494 21.93 -34.79 2.76
CA LYS A 494 21.14 -34.97 1.53
C LYS A 494 19.72 -34.44 1.73
N LEU A 495 19.26 -33.59 0.83
CA LEU A 495 17.84 -33.20 0.72
C LEU A 495 17.02 -34.31 0.03
N ALA A 496 15.80 -34.51 0.51
CA ALA A 496 14.85 -35.48 -0.01
C ALA A 496 14.20 -34.97 -1.31
N THR A 497 14.02 -35.87 -2.27
CA THR A 497 13.31 -35.63 -3.53
C THR A 497 11.81 -35.81 -3.36
N SER A 498 11.01 -34.85 -3.81
CA SER A 498 9.54 -34.93 -3.83
C SER A 498 9.03 -35.86 -4.94
N GLN A 499 7.93 -36.57 -4.68
CA GLN A 499 7.21 -37.38 -5.68
C GLN A 499 6.66 -36.50 -6.81
N SER A 500 6.67 -37.01 -8.05
CA SER A 500 6.15 -36.33 -9.25
C SER A 500 4.99 -37.15 -9.84
N TYR A 501 3.81 -36.53 -10.00
CA TYR A 501 2.64 -37.12 -10.66
C TYR A 501 2.66 -36.88 -12.19
N PRO A 502 2.17 -37.78 -13.05
CA PRO A 502 2.20 -37.60 -14.52
C PRO A 502 1.49 -36.33 -15.05
N ALA A 503 0.47 -35.84 -14.33
CA ALA A 503 -0.21 -34.58 -14.66
C ALA A 503 0.63 -33.32 -14.35
N SER A 504 1.60 -33.42 -13.43
CA SER A 504 2.45 -32.30 -13.00
C SER A 504 3.28 -31.70 -14.14
N ALA A 505 3.79 -32.54 -15.05
CA ALA A 505 4.64 -32.08 -16.16
C ALA A 505 3.93 -31.11 -17.12
N ARG A 506 2.60 -31.20 -17.26
CA ARG A 506 1.81 -30.28 -18.12
C ARG A 506 1.64 -28.92 -17.46
N PHE A 507 1.28 -28.91 -16.18
CA PHE A 507 1.17 -27.68 -15.38
C PHE A 507 2.54 -26.99 -15.27
N GLU A 508 3.60 -27.72 -14.96
CA GLU A 508 4.96 -27.17 -14.90
C GLU A 508 5.39 -26.51 -16.21
N ARG A 509 5.11 -27.14 -17.37
CA ARG A 509 5.44 -26.55 -18.67
C ARG A 509 4.73 -25.22 -18.93
N ILE A 510 3.50 -25.05 -18.44
CA ILE A 510 2.78 -23.78 -18.55
C ILE A 510 3.39 -22.74 -17.61
N LEU A 511 3.74 -23.16 -16.38
CA LEU A 511 4.25 -22.29 -15.33
C LEU A 511 5.76 -21.95 -15.44
N GLN A 512 6.48 -22.58 -16.36
CA GLN A 512 7.90 -22.33 -16.67
C GLN A 512 8.11 -21.52 -17.97
N GLN A 513 7.04 -20.97 -18.55
CA GLN A 513 7.17 -20.13 -19.75
C GLN A 513 7.94 -18.85 -19.43
N SER A 514 8.80 -18.38 -20.34
CA SER A 514 9.58 -17.14 -20.17
C SER A 514 8.72 -15.91 -19.86
N LYS A 515 7.45 -15.95 -20.27
CA LYS A 515 6.41 -14.97 -19.96
C LYS A 515 6.04 -14.87 -18.46
N LEU A 516 6.47 -15.82 -17.64
CA LEU A 516 6.32 -15.83 -16.19
C LEU A 516 7.67 -15.64 -15.48
N ASN A 517 8.73 -15.22 -16.18
CA ASN A 517 9.99 -14.88 -15.53
C ASN A 517 9.74 -13.86 -14.40
N GLY A 518 10.37 -14.07 -13.25
CA GLY A 518 10.14 -13.27 -12.06
C GLY A 518 8.87 -13.60 -11.26
N THR A 519 7.87 -14.26 -11.86
CA THR A 519 6.56 -14.51 -11.21
C THR A 519 6.63 -15.70 -10.26
N ILE A 520 6.02 -15.55 -9.07
CA ILE A 520 5.82 -16.64 -8.11
C ILE A 520 4.46 -17.28 -8.36
N ALA A 521 4.43 -18.60 -8.58
CA ALA A 521 3.21 -19.36 -8.85
C ALA A 521 2.93 -20.35 -7.72
N GLY A 522 1.92 -20.07 -6.91
CA GLY A 522 1.35 -20.98 -5.92
C GLY A 522 0.14 -21.71 -6.51
N VAL A 523 0.15 -23.05 -6.48
CA VAL A 523 -0.94 -23.87 -7.03
C VAL A 523 -1.26 -25.00 -6.06
N SER A 524 -2.56 -25.26 -5.88
CA SER A 524 -3.09 -26.44 -5.19
C SER A 524 -4.29 -26.98 -5.96
N ILE A 525 -4.35 -28.29 -6.14
CA ILE A 525 -5.48 -29.00 -6.75
C ILE A 525 -5.81 -30.21 -5.87
N ARG A 526 -7.07 -30.32 -5.46
CA ARG A 526 -7.54 -31.40 -4.59
C ARG A 526 -8.79 -32.05 -5.14
N ARG A 527 -8.92 -33.35 -4.87
CA ARG A 527 -10.16 -34.08 -5.18
C ARG A 527 -11.25 -33.66 -4.18
N LEU A 528 -12.50 -33.61 -4.64
CA LEU A 528 -13.66 -33.57 -3.75
C LEU A 528 -14.31 -34.95 -3.72
N GLY A 529 -14.17 -35.68 -2.60
CA GLY A 529 -14.87 -36.94 -2.42
C GLY A 529 -16.21 -36.81 -1.69
N ASP A 530 -17.10 -37.77 -1.92
CA ASP A 530 -18.47 -37.83 -1.35
C ASP A 530 -18.49 -37.94 0.19
N ASN A 531 -17.34 -38.21 0.84
CA ASN A 531 -17.15 -38.30 2.30
C ASN A 531 -16.10 -37.32 2.85
N GLY A 532 -15.79 -36.23 2.13
CA GLY A 532 -14.75 -35.28 2.56
C GLY A 532 -13.31 -35.73 2.28
N ASP A 533 -13.10 -36.67 1.34
CA ASP A 533 -11.76 -36.95 0.78
C ASP A 533 -11.27 -35.71 0.02
N ASP A 534 -10.38 -34.96 0.66
CA ASP A 534 -9.69 -33.76 0.15
C ASP A 534 -8.23 -34.09 -0.23
N SER A 535 -8.03 -35.22 -0.93
CA SER A 535 -6.70 -35.67 -1.35
C SER A 535 -6.03 -34.68 -2.31
N LEU A 536 -4.80 -34.28 -1.97
CA LEU A 536 -3.96 -33.42 -2.80
C LEU A 536 -3.52 -34.16 -4.06
N LEU A 537 -3.86 -33.63 -5.22
CA LEU A 537 -3.52 -34.20 -6.53
C LEU A 537 -2.30 -33.53 -7.17
N TYR A 538 -2.12 -32.24 -6.91
CA TYR A 538 -0.98 -31.46 -7.38
C TYR A 538 -0.79 -30.22 -6.51
N GLU A 539 0.46 -29.89 -6.24
CA GLU A 539 0.83 -28.58 -5.71
C GLU A 539 2.13 -28.07 -6.33
N ARG A 540 2.25 -26.75 -6.37
CA ARG A 540 3.52 -26.04 -6.60
C ARG A 540 3.54 -24.84 -5.67
N LEU A 541 4.54 -24.76 -4.79
CA LEU A 541 4.59 -23.72 -3.75
C LEU A 541 3.25 -23.58 -3.00
N GLY A 542 2.49 -24.68 -2.85
CA GLY A 542 1.10 -24.66 -2.38
C GLY A 542 0.96 -24.12 -0.96
N ASP A 543 2.02 -24.28 -0.16
CA ASP A 543 2.13 -23.81 1.21
C ASP A 543 2.76 -22.41 1.35
N LYS A 544 3.21 -21.78 0.27
CA LYS A 544 3.80 -20.43 0.33
C LYS A 544 2.72 -19.39 0.55
N LEU A 545 2.98 -18.48 1.48
CA LEU A 545 2.12 -17.36 1.83
C LEU A 545 2.30 -16.26 0.78
N LEU A 546 1.24 -16.03 0.02
CA LEU A 546 1.21 -15.14 -1.12
C LEU A 546 0.03 -14.18 -0.97
N PHE A 547 0.08 -13.03 -1.64
CA PHE A 547 -1.01 -12.07 -1.65
C PHE A 547 -2.22 -12.66 -2.41
N PRO A 548 -3.36 -12.90 -1.73
CA PRO A 548 -4.50 -13.63 -2.33
C PRO A 548 -5.40 -12.76 -3.22
N ALA A 549 -5.26 -11.43 -3.19
CA ALA A 549 -6.23 -10.50 -3.76
C ALA A 549 -7.67 -10.86 -3.34
N ASN A 550 -8.67 -10.66 -4.22
CA ASN A 550 -10.08 -10.88 -3.92
C ASN A 550 -10.42 -12.31 -3.48
N ASN A 551 -9.60 -13.33 -3.77
CA ASN A 551 -9.86 -14.70 -3.30
C ASN A 551 -9.89 -14.81 -1.75
N LEU A 552 -9.36 -13.83 -1.01
CA LEU A 552 -9.54 -13.74 0.45
C LEU A 552 -11.02 -13.62 0.86
N GLN A 553 -11.87 -13.03 0.02
CA GLN A 553 -13.31 -12.88 0.28
C GLN A 553 -14.00 -14.22 0.55
N LEU A 554 -13.47 -15.32 0.01
CA LEU A 554 -14.00 -16.65 0.26
C LEU A 554 -13.93 -17.04 1.74
N LEU A 555 -12.92 -16.55 2.49
CA LEU A 555 -12.82 -16.75 3.94
C LEU A 555 -13.92 -15.97 4.66
N THR A 556 -14.11 -14.69 4.31
CA THR A 556 -15.16 -13.82 4.86
C THR A 556 -16.55 -14.39 4.59
N VAL A 557 -16.80 -14.87 3.37
CA VAL A 557 -18.08 -15.47 2.96
C VAL A 557 -18.35 -16.75 3.72
N VAL A 558 -17.39 -17.68 3.80
CA VAL A 558 -17.58 -18.94 4.54
C VAL A 558 -17.82 -18.66 6.02
N ALA A 559 -17.04 -17.76 6.63
CA ALA A 559 -17.26 -17.35 8.00
C ALA A 559 -18.66 -16.75 8.20
N ALA A 560 -19.11 -15.88 7.29
CA ALA A 560 -20.44 -15.29 7.40
C ALA A 560 -21.57 -16.31 7.27
N LEU A 561 -21.48 -17.22 6.31
CA LEU A 561 -22.48 -18.27 6.13
C LEU A 561 -22.54 -19.22 7.34
N GLN A 562 -21.40 -19.56 7.93
CA GLN A 562 -21.37 -20.43 9.11
C GLN A 562 -21.83 -19.74 10.40
N GLN A 563 -21.49 -18.45 10.59
CA GLN A 563 -21.77 -17.75 11.84
C GLN A 563 -23.16 -17.09 11.87
N LEU A 564 -23.67 -16.62 10.73
CA LEU A 564 -24.97 -15.94 10.63
C LEU A 564 -26.06 -16.83 10.02
N GLY A 565 -25.68 -17.79 9.18
CA GLY A 565 -26.60 -18.64 8.43
C GLY A 565 -27.04 -18.01 7.10
N PRO A 566 -27.34 -18.82 6.06
CA PRO A 566 -27.66 -18.32 4.72
C PRO A 566 -28.99 -17.53 4.63
N ALA A 567 -29.86 -17.67 5.63
CA ALA A 567 -31.14 -16.99 5.73
C ALA A 567 -31.09 -15.66 6.52
N TYR A 568 -29.92 -15.29 7.06
CA TYR A 568 -29.73 -14.01 7.75
C TYR A 568 -30.16 -12.83 6.87
N ARG A 569 -30.71 -11.78 7.49
CA ARG A 569 -31.11 -10.54 6.81
C ARG A 569 -30.57 -9.35 7.58
N PHE A 570 -30.07 -8.37 6.85
CA PHE A 570 -29.66 -7.09 7.42
C PHE A 570 -30.91 -6.26 7.73
N HIS A 571 -30.86 -5.46 8.80
CA HIS A 571 -32.00 -4.69 9.26
C HIS A 571 -31.73 -3.19 9.18
N THR A 572 -32.64 -2.43 8.60
CA THR A 572 -32.62 -0.96 8.64
C THR A 572 -33.93 -0.46 9.24
N GLU A 573 -33.84 0.39 10.26
CA GLU A 573 -34.98 0.88 11.02
C GLU A 573 -35.16 2.38 10.86
N VAL A 574 -36.41 2.83 10.72
CA VAL A 574 -36.81 4.23 10.76
C VAL A 574 -37.73 4.45 11.94
N SER A 575 -37.43 5.46 12.74
CA SER A 575 -38.18 5.78 13.95
C SER A 575 -38.18 7.29 14.22
N LEU A 576 -39.10 7.72 15.09
CA LEU A 576 -39.30 9.13 15.42
C LEU A 576 -39.17 9.35 16.93
N ALA A 577 -38.58 10.48 17.31
CA ALA A 577 -38.52 10.94 18.70
C ALA A 577 -39.92 11.13 19.30
N ALA A 578 -40.88 11.55 18.49
CA ALA A 578 -42.28 11.76 18.86
C ALA A 578 -43.20 11.28 17.71
N PRO A 579 -44.42 10.80 18.01
CA PRO A 579 -45.39 10.46 16.96
C PRO A 579 -45.80 11.73 16.18
N PRO A 580 -46.24 11.58 14.91
CA PRO A 580 -46.81 12.69 14.17
C PRO A 580 -48.11 13.18 14.83
N ASP A 581 -48.36 14.49 14.80
CA ASP A 581 -49.65 15.05 15.19
C ASP A 581 -50.75 14.74 14.16
N PRO A 582 -52.03 15.08 14.41
CA PRO A 582 -53.12 14.82 13.47
C PRO A 582 -52.97 15.48 12.08
N GLN A 583 -52.08 16.47 11.94
CA GLN A 583 -51.76 17.12 10.67
C GLN A 583 -50.57 16.46 9.95
N GLY A 584 -49.97 15.43 10.55
CA GLY A 584 -48.81 14.72 10.02
C GLY A 584 -47.48 15.40 10.35
N ILE A 585 -47.45 16.31 11.32
CA ILE A 585 -46.25 17.06 11.69
C ILE A 585 -45.51 16.32 12.80
N VAL A 586 -44.22 16.02 12.56
CA VAL A 586 -43.32 15.44 13.56
C VAL A 586 -42.53 16.54 14.25
N ASN A 587 -42.83 16.76 15.54
CA ASN A 587 -42.11 17.69 16.41
C ASN A 587 -40.99 16.98 17.18
N GLY A 588 -39.96 16.53 16.45
CA GLY A 588 -38.82 15.81 17.01
C GLY A 588 -37.93 15.25 15.91
N ASP A 589 -36.81 14.67 16.31
CA ASP A 589 -35.85 14.07 15.39
C ASP A 589 -36.40 12.79 14.73
N LEU A 590 -35.99 12.55 13.49
CA LEU A 590 -36.17 11.30 12.76
C LEU A 590 -34.86 10.54 12.80
N PHE A 591 -34.91 9.25 13.16
CA PHE A 591 -33.75 8.38 13.23
C PHE A 591 -33.79 7.35 12.11
N ILE A 592 -32.66 7.17 11.44
CA ILE A 592 -32.40 6.02 10.55
C ILE A 592 -31.28 5.23 11.20
N LYS A 593 -31.55 3.98 11.57
CA LYS A 593 -30.56 3.09 12.18
C LYS A 593 -30.21 1.97 11.22
N GLY A 594 -28.93 1.85 10.88
CA GLY A 594 -28.44 0.84 9.95
C GLY A 594 -27.85 -0.37 10.65
N GLY A 595 -28.21 -1.56 10.17
CA GLY A 595 -27.61 -2.84 10.55
C GLY A 595 -26.58 -3.36 9.55
N GLY A 596 -26.03 -2.49 8.70
CA GLY A 596 -24.98 -2.88 7.74
C GLY A 596 -25.48 -3.43 6.41
N ASP A 597 -26.69 -3.06 5.96
CA ASP A 597 -27.23 -3.50 4.67
C ASP A 597 -26.40 -2.94 3.48
N PRO A 598 -25.72 -3.78 2.69
CA PRO A 598 -24.89 -3.32 1.56
C PRO A 598 -25.71 -3.03 0.29
N LEU A 599 -27.05 -3.15 0.33
CA LEU A 599 -27.94 -3.03 -0.82
C LEU A 599 -28.74 -1.72 -0.85
N ILE A 600 -28.54 -0.82 0.11
CA ILE A 600 -29.27 0.46 0.18
C ILE A 600 -28.99 1.28 -1.08
N ALA A 601 -30.05 1.54 -1.85
CA ALA A 601 -30.01 2.30 -3.09
C ALA A 601 -30.87 3.56 -3.01
N ASP A 602 -30.79 4.41 -4.03
CA ASP A 602 -31.57 5.65 -4.08
C ASP A 602 -33.00 5.41 -4.56
N GLN A 603 -33.18 5.11 -5.85
CA GLN A 603 -34.50 4.87 -6.47
C GLN A 603 -34.67 3.43 -6.92
N GLU A 604 -33.71 2.93 -7.72
CA GLU A 604 -33.71 1.56 -8.23
C GLU A 604 -32.89 0.65 -7.30
N PRO A 605 -33.44 -0.50 -6.89
CA PRO A 605 -32.74 -1.39 -5.96
C PRO A 605 -31.52 -2.04 -6.61
N LEU A 606 -30.43 -2.20 -5.86
CA LEU A 606 -29.20 -2.87 -6.33
C LEU A 606 -29.41 -4.37 -6.59
N LEU A 607 -30.31 -4.97 -5.82
CA LEU A 607 -30.75 -6.36 -5.93
C LEU A 607 -32.27 -6.38 -5.71
N ALA A 608 -32.99 -7.24 -6.42
CA ALA A 608 -34.44 -7.36 -6.24
C ALA A 608 -34.79 -7.60 -4.75
N GLY A 609 -35.73 -6.81 -4.21
CA GLY A 609 -36.08 -6.82 -2.79
C GLY A 609 -35.15 -6.02 -1.87
N GLY A 610 -34.09 -5.39 -2.40
CA GLY A 610 -33.22 -4.48 -1.65
C GLY A 610 -33.88 -3.14 -1.33
N LEU A 611 -33.43 -2.50 -0.26
CA LEU A 611 -33.97 -1.23 0.22
C LEU A 611 -33.62 -0.04 -0.70
N THR A 612 -34.59 0.86 -0.92
CA THR A 612 -34.36 2.14 -1.59
C THR A 612 -34.80 3.32 -0.72
N LEU A 613 -34.14 4.46 -0.86
CA LEU A 613 -34.56 5.69 -0.16
C LEU A 613 -35.95 6.13 -0.59
N SER A 614 -36.31 5.95 -1.86
CA SER A 614 -37.68 6.20 -2.34
C SER A 614 -38.72 5.36 -1.57
N GLN A 615 -38.41 4.10 -1.24
CA GLN A 615 -39.30 3.27 -0.44
C GLN A 615 -39.42 3.79 1.00
N LEU A 616 -38.32 4.24 1.61
CA LEU A 616 -38.35 4.86 2.95
C LEU A 616 -39.25 6.09 2.98
N VAL A 617 -39.11 6.96 1.98
CA VAL A 617 -39.93 8.18 1.85
C VAL A 617 -41.41 7.82 1.65
N LYS A 618 -41.69 6.86 0.77
CA LYS A 618 -43.07 6.40 0.52
C LYS A 618 -43.73 5.87 1.80
N ASN A 619 -43.01 5.08 2.60
CA ASN A 619 -43.55 4.58 3.86
C ASN A 619 -43.83 5.70 4.87
N LEU A 620 -43.02 6.76 4.91
CA LEU A 620 -43.33 7.92 5.76
C LEU A 620 -44.62 8.63 5.31
N GLN A 621 -44.82 8.79 4.00
CA GLN A 621 -46.06 9.36 3.45
C GLN A 621 -47.27 8.47 3.75
N GLU A 622 -47.14 7.15 3.61
CA GLU A 622 -48.19 6.17 3.95
C GLU A 622 -48.52 6.16 5.45
N ASN A 623 -47.56 6.52 6.31
CA ASN A 623 -47.78 6.73 7.75
C ASN A 623 -48.30 8.15 8.08
N GLY A 624 -48.74 8.92 7.09
CA GLY A 624 -49.38 10.22 7.27
C GLY A 624 -48.42 11.37 7.59
N ILE A 625 -47.11 11.19 7.43
CA ILE A 625 -46.13 12.23 7.75
C ILE A 625 -46.05 13.23 6.60
N THR A 626 -46.29 14.50 6.91
CA THR A 626 -46.32 15.61 5.95
C THR A 626 -45.24 16.66 6.24
N GLN A 627 -44.72 16.72 7.47
CA GLN A 627 -43.70 17.68 7.88
C GLN A 627 -42.78 17.15 9.00
N LEU A 628 -41.49 17.49 8.94
CA LEU A 628 -40.48 17.18 9.95
C LEU A 628 -39.85 18.48 10.50
N ASN A 629 -39.99 18.72 11.80
CA ASN A 629 -39.44 19.90 12.48
C ASN A 629 -38.11 19.65 13.22
N GLY A 630 -37.72 18.39 13.42
CA GLY A 630 -36.43 18.02 14.02
C GLY A 630 -35.35 17.67 13.00
N ASN A 631 -34.21 17.20 13.50
CA ASN A 631 -33.08 16.75 12.69
C ASN A 631 -33.33 15.35 12.10
N ILE A 632 -32.51 14.99 11.11
CA ILE A 632 -32.37 13.61 10.64
C ILE A 632 -31.09 13.06 11.26
N ILE A 633 -31.23 12.07 12.13
CA ILE A 633 -30.12 11.44 12.82
C ILE A 633 -29.83 10.09 12.14
N VAL A 634 -28.60 9.95 11.62
CA VAL A 634 -28.11 8.69 11.06
C VAL A 634 -27.32 7.94 12.13
N ASP A 635 -27.88 6.81 12.56
CA ASP A 635 -27.28 5.89 13.52
C ASP A 635 -26.59 4.75 12.76
N ASP A 636 -25.29 4.93 12.52
CA ASP A 636 -24.41 3.92 11.94
C ASP A 636 -23.59 3.17 13.02
N SER A 637 -23.96 3.31 14.30
CA SER A 637 -23.17 2.81 15.44
C SER A 637 -23.19 1.29 15.62
N PHE A 638 -23.88 0.57 14.74
CA PHE A 638 -23.73 -0.88 14.61
C PHE A 638 -22.29 -1.27 14.23
N PHE A 639 -21.58 -0.38 13.54
CA PHE A 639 -20.14 -0.46 13.32
C PHE A 639 -19.39 0.56 14.18
N ASP A 640 -18.12 0.27 14.49
CA ASP A 640 -17.21 1.21 15.15
C ASP A 640 -16.89 2.42 14.26
N ASP A 641 -16.04 3.35 14.73
CA ASP A 641 -15.66 4.57 14.01
C ASP A 641 -14.52 4.38 12.99
N GLN A 642 -13.88 3.20 12.95
CA GLN A 642 -12.87 2.91 11.95
C GLN A 642 -13.54 2.67 10.59
N ARG A 643 -13.39 3.63 9.68
CA ARG A 643 -14.07 3.64 8.37
C ARG A 643 -13.30 2.90 7.27
N LEU A 644 -12.00 2.71 7.40
CA LEU A 644 -11.16 2.04 6.42
C LEU A 644 -10.37 0.92 7.11
N PRO A 645 -10.20 -0.26 6.48
CA PRO A 645 -9.34 -1.31 7.02
C PRO A 645 -7.85 -1.01 6.78
N ALA A 646 -6.99 -1.65 7.56
CA ALA A 646 -5.54 -1.50 7.47
C ALA A 646 -4.96 -2.01 6.13
N GLY A 647 -3.96 -1.32 5.59
CA GLY A 647 -3.23 -1.71 4.39
C GLY A 647 -3.95 -1.46 3.06
N TRP A 648 -5.00 -0.62 3.07
CA TRP A 648 -5.59 -0.09 1.83
C TRP A 648 -4.74 1.04 1.26
N ARG A 649 -4.63 1.08 -0.07
CA ARG A 649 -3.82 2.09 -0.75
C ARG A 649 -4.50 3.46 -0.75
N TRP A 650 -3.75 4.50 -0.43
CA TRP A 650 -4.25 5.88 -0.46
C TRP A 650 -4.64 6.32 -1.88
N ASP A 651 -3.89 5.90 -2.90
CA ASP A 651 -4.07 6.31 -4.30
C ASP A 651 -5.27 5.64 -4.99
N ARG A 652 -5.97 4.75 -4.28
CA ARG A 652 -7.22 4.12 -4.68
C ARG A 652 -8.44 4.71 -3.98
N GLU A 653 -8.28 5.67 -3.07
CA GLU A 653 -9.37 6.23 -2.25
C GLU A 653 -10.56 6.77 -3.06
N SER A 654 -10.35 7.23 -4.30
CA SER A 654 -11.45 7.67 -5.19
C SER A 654 -12.22 6.53 -5.87
N ASP A 655 -11.64 5.32 -5.97
CA ASP A 655 -12.26 4.13 -6.57
C ASP A 655 -13.37 3.63 -5.65
N ALA A 656 -14.59 3.42 -6.17
CA ALA A 656 -15.74 2.93 -5.41
C ALA A 656 -15.49 1.62 -4.64
N ARG A 657 -14.53 0.79 -5.09
CA ARG A 657 -14.11 -0.42 -4.35
C ARG A 657 -13.41 -0.09 -3.03
N ASN A 658 -12.96 1.14 -2.85
CA ASN A 658 -12.26 1.61 -1.66
C ASN A 658 -13.12 2.59 -0.84
N ALA A 659 -14.44 2.46 -0.90
CA ALA A 659 -15.35 3.28 -0.12
C ALA A 659 -15.16 3.08 1.40
N GLN A 660 -15.37 4.14 2.16
CA GLN A 660 -15.47 4.06 3.62
C GLN A 660 -16.63 3.16 4.04
N ILE A 661 -16.45 2.42 5.14
CA ILE A 661 -17.38 1.41 5.60
C ILE A 661 -18.25 1.97 6.72
N SER A 662 -19.56 2.03 6.46
CA SER A 662 -20.58 2.50 7.41
C SER A 662 -21.76 1.53 7.41
N ALA A 663 -22.42 1.40 8.56
CA ALA A 663 -23.64 0.59 8.68
C ALA A 663 -24.83 1.19 7.90
N LEU A 664 -24.71 2.47 7.48
CA LEU A 664 -25.59 3.18 6.57
C LEU A 664 -24.79 3.69 5.39
N SER A 665 -24.92 3.02 4.25
CA SER A 665 -24.12 3.31 3.05
C SER A 665 -25.00 3.30 1.80
N LEU A 666 -25.38 4.49 1.32
CA LEU A 666 -26.10 4.62 0.05
C LEU A 666 -25.18 4.22 -1.10
N GLN A 667 -25.64 3.28 -1.95
CA GLN A 667 -24.86 2.71 -3.04
C GLN A 667 -23.45 2.30 -2.60
N GLN A 668 -23.36 1.66 -1.42
CA GLN A 668 -22.10 1.19 -0.84
C GLN A 668 -21.07 2.33 -0.64
N GLY A 669 -21.55 3.52 -0.26
CA GLY A 669 -20.70 4.67 0.02
C GLY A 669 -20.14 5.32 -1.24
N SER A 670 -20.90 5.28 -2.33
CA SER A 670 -20.48 5.83 -3.61
C SER A 670 -21.54 6.68 -4.30
N VAL A 671 -21.08 7.54 -5.22
CA VAL A 671 -21.89 8.37 -6.10
C VAL A 671 -21.51 8.11 -7.56
N ARG A 672 -22.49 8.07 -8.46
CA ARG A 672 -22.25 7.91 -9.90
C ARG A 672 -22.09 9.28 -10.56
N LEU A 673 -21.02 9.45 -11.32
CA LEU A 673 -20.76 10.60 -12.17
C LEU A 673 -20.90 10.20 -13.64
N ASN A 674 -21.89 10.78 -14.32
CA ASN A 674 -22.12 10.66 -15.75
C ASN A 674 -21.42 11.81 -16.48
N ILE A 675 -20.62 11.48 -17.51
CA ILE A 675 -19.81 12.45 -18.24
C ILE A 675 -20.01 12.27 -19.75
N THR A 676 -20.35 13.36 -20.44
CA THR A 676 -20.51 13.41 -21.90
C THR A 676 -19.83 14.64 -22.50
N PRO A 677 -19.32 14.59 -23.74
CA PRO A 677 -18.86 15.79 -24.42
C PRO A 677 -20.03 16.75 -24.65
N ALA A 678 -19.73 18.05 -24.65
CA ALA A 678 -20.68 19.06 -25.13
C ALA A 678 -20.87 18.96 -26.65
N VAL A 679 -21.78 19.77 -27.18
CA VAL A 679 -22.11 19.77 -28.61
C VAL A 679 -20.97 20.40 -29.43
N GLN A 680 -20.28 21.42 -28.89
CA GLN A 680 -19.23 22.16 -29.59
C GLN A 680 -17.88 22.07 -28.88
N SER A 681 -16.81 22.07 -29.67
CA SER A 681 -15.44 22.13 -29.18
C SER A 681 -15.18 23.45 -28.44
N GLY A 682 -14.35 23.39 -27.39
CA GLY A 682 -14.07 24.52 -26.49
C GLY A 682 -15.08 24.68 -25.34
N GLN A 683 -16.25 24.03 -25.40
CA GLN A 683 -17.23 24.08 -24.31
C GLN A 683 -16.86 23.13 -23.15
N PRO A 684 -17.22 23.45 -21.90
CA PRO A 684 -17.03 22.54 -20.77
C PRO A 684 -17.72 21.20 -21.01
N VAL A 685 -17.09 20.12 -20.54
CA VAL A 685 -17.68 18.78 -20.55
C VAL A 685 -18.97 18.76 -19.74
N GLN A 686 -19.99 18.01 -20.17
CA GLN A 686 -21.25 17.88 -19.44
C GLN A 686 -21.13 16.82 -18.35
N VAL A 687 -21.57 17.17 -17.13
CA VAL A 687 -21.38 16.34 -15.93
C VAL A 687 -22.68 16.27 -15.13
N GLN A 688 -23.06 15.06 -14.69
CA GLN A 688 -24.26 14.85 -13.88
C GLN A 688 -24.00 13.81 -12.80
N LEU A 689 -24.36 14.15 -11.55
CA LEU A 689 -24.37 13.22 -10.43
C LEU A 689 -25.68 12.43 -10.38
N SER A 690 -25.58 11.16 -10.00
CA SER A 690 -26.70 10.26 -9.74
C SER A 690 -26.44 9.50 -8.43
N PRO A 691 -27.20 9.78 -7.35
CA PRO A 691 -28.23 10.82 -7.22
C PRO A 691 -27.68 12.24 -7.40
N LYS A 692 -28.53 13.16 -7.86
CA LYS A 692 -28.26 14.59 -7.71
C LYS A 692 -28.30 14.92 -6.22
N THR A 693 -27.23 15.52 -5.71
CA THR A 693 -27.10 15.92 -4.30
C THR A 693 -26.20 17.15 -4.16
N ASN A 694 -26.38 17.91 -3.07
CA ASN A 694 -25.47 18.99 -2.69
C ASN A 694 -24.30 18.52 -1.81
N TYR A 695 -24.30 17.25 -1.37
CA TYR A 695 -23.26 16.70 -0.50
C TYR A 695 -21.92 16.51 -1.24
N VAL A 696 -21.98 16.28 -2.55
CA VAL A 696 -20.82 16.10 -3.43
C VAL A 696 -20.69 17.30 -4.35
N GLN A 697 -19.54 17.96 -4.31
CA GLN A 697 -19.22 19.12 -5.13
C GLN A 697 -18.45 18.69 -6.37
N VAL A 698 -18.71 19.32 -7.52
CA VAL A 698 -18.01 19.04 -8.77
C VAL A 698 -17.33 20.30 -9.29
N THR A 699 -16.01 20.26 -9.37
CA THR A 699 -15.17 21.26 -10.03
C THR A 699 -14.83 20.77 -11.43
N ASN A 700 -15.48 21.35 -12.44
CA ASN A 700 -15.31 20.95 -13.83
C ASN A 700 -14.37 21.90 -14.58
N GLN A 701 -13.14 21.44 -14.82
CA GLN A 701 -12.10 22.10 -15.59
C GLN A 701 -11.87 21.39 -16.94
N ALA A 702 -12.67 20.37 -17.27
CA ALA A 702 -12.52 19.61 -18.49
C ALA A 702 -13.22 20.29 -19.67
N VAL A 703 -12.59 20.20 -20.84
CA VAL A 703 -13.08 20.83 -22.08
C VAL A 703 -13.41 19.78 -23.13
N THR A 704 -14.47 20.03 -23.87
CA THR A 704 -14.83 19.26 -25.05
C THR A 704 -13.92 19.66 -26.20
N VAL A 705 -13.41 18.69 -26.94
CA VAL A 705 -12.49 18.93 -28.07
C VAL A 705 -12.96 18.23 -29.34
N GLU A 706 -12.36 18.59 -30.47
CA GLU A 706 -12.64 17.96 -31.76
C GLU A 706 -12.43 16.44 -31.73
N ARG A 707 -13.21 15.70 -32.53
CA ARG A 707 -13.23 14.22 -32.55
C ARG A 707 -11.85 13.56 -32.72
N HIS A 708 -10.95 14.20 -33.46
CA HIS A 708 -9.62 13.67 -33.75
C HIS A 708 -8.59 13.89 -32.63
N GLN A 709 -8.90 14.74 -31.65
CA GLN A 709 -8.00 15.02 -30.54
C GLN A 709 -8.02 13.86 -29.51
N PRO A 710 -6.92 13.66 -28.75
CA PRO A 710 -6.86 12.57 -27.77
C PRO A 710 -7.77 12.84 -26.56
N LYS A 711 -8.42 11.77 -26.08
CA LYS A 711 -9.11 11.76 -24.78
C LYS A 711 -8.07 11.76 -23.66
N THR A 712 -8.07 12.82 -22.85
CA THR A 712 -7.16 12.98 -21.69
C THR A 712 -7.92 13.22 -20.39
N LEU A 713 -9.23 12.98 -20.38
CA LEU A 713 -10.11 13.18 -19.24
C LEU A 713 -9.64 12.41 -18.00
N GLN A 714 -9.50 13.11 -16.88
CA GLN A 714 -9.24 12.55 -15.56
C GLN A 714 -10.29 13.06 -14.57
N VAL A 715 -10.65 12.18 -13.62
CA VAL A 715 -11.54 12.50 -12.50
C VAL A 715 -10.84 12.06 -11.22
N LYS A 716 -10.79 12.95 -10.23
CA LYS A 716 -10.22 12.66 -8.91
C LYS A 716 -11.12 13.24 -7.82
N ARG A 717 -11.24 12.55 -6.69
CA ARG A 717 -11.77 13.16 -5.47
C ARG A 717 -10.61 13.75 -4.67
N LEU A 718 -10.74 14.98 -4.19
CA LEU A 718 -9.74 15.55 -3.29
C LEU A 718 -9.79 14.79 -1.95
N ARG A 719 -8.62 14.31 -1.49
CA ARG A 719 -8.46 13.43 -0.31
C ARG A 719 -9.21 13.98 0.90
N GLY A 720 -10.03 13.14 1.52
CA GLY A 720 -10.84 13.50 2.69
C GLY A 720 -11.85 14.64 2.51
N THR A 721 -12.27 14.91 1.26
CA THR A 721 -13.38 15.82 0.96
C THR A 721 -14.39 15.13 0.04
N ASN A 722 -15.56 15.72 -0.15
CA ASN A 722 -16.53 15.32 -1.18
C ASN A 722 -16.46 16.17 -2.45
N THR A 723 -15.28 16.72 -2.76
CA THR A 723 -15.06 17.52 -3.99
C THR A 723 -14.41 16.69 -5.08
N LEU A 724 -15.12 16.53 -6.20
CA LEU A 724 -14.65 15.89 -7.41
C LEU A 724 -14.04 16.94 -8.35
N VAL A 725 -12.82 16.72 -8.83
CA VAL A 725 -12.16 17.55 -9.84
C VAL A 725 -12.11 16.77 -11.14
N ILE A 726 -12.64 17.37 -12.20
CA ILE A 726 -12.70 16.81 -13.54
C ILE A 726 -11.85 17.70 -14.44
N GLN A 727 -10.84 17.13 -15.09
CA GLN A 727 -9.88 17.90 -15.91
C GLN A 727 -9.49 17.15 -17.18
N GLY A 728 -8.91 17.86 -18.14
CA GLY A 728 -8.44 17.30 -19.40
C GLY A 728 -9.44 17.48 -20.55
N LYS A 729 -9.26 16.69 -21.61
CA LYS A 729 -9.99 16.85 -22.88
C LYS A 729 -10.90 15.65 -23.16
N LEU A 730 -12.13 15.91 -23.60
CA LEU A 730 -13.10 14.89 -24.02
C LEU A 730 -13.56 15.12 -25.48
N PRO A 731 -13.22 14.23 -26.43
CA PRO A 731 -13.58 14.41 -27.83
C PRO A 731 -15.09 14.32 -28.12
N ILE A 732 -15.60 15.12 -29.06
CA ILE A 732 -16.98 15.04 -29.55
C ILE A 732 -17.27 13.63 -30.09
N GLY A 733 -18.43 13.09 -29.70
CA GLY A 733 -18.86 11.74 -30.07
C GLY A 733 -18.34 10.64 -29.14
N THR A 734 -17.58 10.99 -28.09
CA THR A 734 -17.27 10.04 -27.01
C THR A 734 -18.57 9.58 -26.34
N ALA A 735 -18.77 8.28 -26.23
CA ALA A 735 -19.92 7.70 -25.53
C ALA A 735 -19.96 8.13 -24.05
N LEU A 736 -21.15 8.03 -23.44
CA LEU A 736 -21.35 8.29 -22.01
C LEU A 736 -20.32 7.53 -21.18
N SER A 737 -19.53 8.29 -20.41
CA SER A 737 -18.60 7.74 -19.44
C SER A 737 -19.26 7.78 -18.07
N GLN A 738 -19.48 6.61 -17.48
CA GLN A 738 -19.99 6.49 -16.12
C GLN A 738 -18.85 6.09 -15.19
N GLN A 739 -18.67 6.83 -14.11
CA GLN A 739 -17.69 6.53 -13.07
C GLN A 739 -18.38 6.47 -11.71
N LEU A 740 -18.07 5.45 -10.94
CA LEU A 740 -18.53 5.33 -9.56
C LEU A 740 -17.38 5.79 -8.65
N LEU A 741 -17.65 6.77 -7.80
CA LEU A 741 -16.65 7.45 -6.97
C LEU A 741 -17.08 7.37 -5.51
N THR A 742 -16.12 7.19 -4.61
CA THR A 742 -16.38 7.15 -3.17
C THR A 742 -16.89 8.48 -2.64
N VAL A 743 -17.63 8.43 -1.53
CA VAL A 743 -17.94 9.58 -0.70
C VAL A 743 -17.27 9.46 0.66
N ASP A 744 -16.85 10.60 1.21
CA ASP A 744 -16.41 10.74 2.59
C ASP A 744 -17.63 10.88 3.52
N GLN A 745 -17.59 10.19 4.67
CA GLN A 745 -18.70 10.06 5.63
C GLN A 745 -20.02 9.50 4.99
N PRO A 746 -20.04 8.21 4.60
CA PRO A 746 -21.18 7.61 3.88
C PRO A 746 -22.54 7.69 4.58
N ALA A 747 -22.56 7.65 5.93
CA ALA A 747 -23.81 7.78 6.69
C ALA A 747 -24.44 9.17 6.50
N LEU A 748 -23.61 10.23 6.57
CA LEU A 748 -24.06 11.60 6.36
C LEU A 748 -24.47 11.86 4.90
N TYR A 749 -23.79 11.23 3.95
CA TYR A 749 -24.21 11.23 2.55
C TYR A 749 -25.61 10.62 2.38
N LEU A 750 -25.85 9.42 2.94
CA LEU A 750 -27.18 8.78 2.91
C LEU A 750 -28.24 9.68 3.54
N GLY A 751 -27.98 10.23 4.73
CA GLY A 751 -28.93 11.11 5.42
C GLY A 751 -29.23 12.40 4.65
N THR A 752 -28.22 12.95 3.95
CA THR A 752 -28.37 14.15 3.11
C THR A 752 -29.22 13.86 1.88
N VAL A 753 -28.94 12.77 1.15
CA VAL A 753 -29.76 12.38 0.00
C VAL A 753 -31.18 12.04 0.45
N PHE A 754 -31.33 11.37 1.61
CA PHE A 754 -32.65 11.08 2.16
C PHE A 754 -33.45 12.35 2.47
N LYS A 755 -32.82 13.36 3.09
CA LYS A 755 -33.44 14.69 3.29
C LYS A 755 -33.90 15.29 1.96
N GLU A 756 -33.05 15.26 0.94
CA GLU A 756 -33.37 15.78 -0.40
C GLU A 756 -34.54 15.01 -1.05
N ARG A 757 -34.68 13.70 -0.79
CA ARG A 757 -35.80 12.88 -1.26
C ARG A 757 -37.10 13.17 -0.52
N LEU A 758 -37.06 13.43 0.79
CA LEU A 758 -38.24 13.88 1.55
C LEU A 758 -38.80 15.18 0.96
N GLU A 759 -37.93 16.17 0.73
CA GLU A 759 -38.31 17.46 0.18
C GLU A 759 -38.88 17.34 -1.25
N GLN A 760 -38.28 16.49 -2.09
CA GLN A 760 -38.77 16.21 -3.45
C GLN A 760 -40.13 15.49 -3.46
N ALA A 761 -40.41 14.65 -2.47
CA ALA A 761 -41.69 13.97 -2.32
C ALA A 761 -42.77 14.86 -1.65
N GLY A 762 -42.45 16.10 -1.30
CA GLY A 762 -43.39 17.06 -0.73
C GLY A 762 -43.51 16.99 0.80
N ILE A 763 -42.70 16.19 1.50
CA ILE A 763 -42.60 16.26 2.96
C ILE A 763 -41.79 17.51 3.30
N LYS A 764 -42.40 18.45 4.05
CA LYS A 764 -41.73 19.69 4.44
C LYS A 764 -40.69 19.39 5.51
N VAL A 765 -39.41 19.70 5.26
CA VAL A 765 -38.36 19.62 6.28
C VAL A 765 -38.00 21.04 6.73
N SER A 766 -37.95 21.26 8.05
CA SER A 766 -37.61 22.57 8.61
C SER A 766 -36.23 23.05 8.11
N LYS A 767 -36.10 24.36 7.86
CA LYS A 767 -34.84 24.96 7.39
C LYS A 767 -33.71 24.83 8.42
N GLN A 768 -34.07 24.70 9.69
CA GLN A 768 -33.13 24.51 10.80
C GLN A 768 -32.69 23.04 10.96
N SER A 769 -33.41 22.09 10.34
CA SER A 769 -33.09 20.66 10.42
C SER A 769 -31.75 20.35 9.78
N LYS A 770 -30.89 19.71 10.56
CA LYS A 770 -29.58 19.20 10.12
C LYS A 770 -29.64 17.69 9.91
N VAL A 771 -28.72 17.19 9.10
CA VAL A 771 -28.38 15.77 9.06
C VAL A 771 -27.18 15.58 9.99
N LEU A 772 -27.35 14.77 11.02
CA LEU A 772 -26.33 14.56 12.05
C LEU A 772 -26.09 13.08 12.24
N ARG A 773 -24.86 12.72 12.60
CA ARG A 773 -24.52 11.37 13.04
C ARG A 773 -24.79 11.26 14.55
N GLY A 774 -25.45 10.20 14.98
CA GLY A 774 -25.75 10.01 16.41
C GLY A 774 -26.46 8.69 16.69
N LYS A 775 -26.40 8.22 17.93
CA LYS A 775 -27.10 7.00 18.35
C LYS A 775 -28.59 7.26 18.52
N ALA A 776 -29.41 6.37 18.00
CA ALA A 776 -30.85 6.42 18.17
C ALA A 776 -31.21 6.01 19.63
N PRO A 777 -32.11 6.73 20.34
CA PRO A 777 -32.50 6.40 21.71
C PRO A 777 -33.10 4.99 21.86
N ALA A 778 -33.12 4.43 23.06
CA ALA A 778 -33.74 3.11 23.28
C ALA A 778 -35.28 3.13 23.18
N THR A 779 -35.91 4.27 23.52
CA THR A 779 -37.37 4.48 23.47
C THR A 779 -37.72 5.36 22.27
N GLN A 780 -38.32 4.78 21.23
CA GLN A 780 -38.66 5.49 19.99
C GLN A 780 -39.99 5.02 19.42
N ASN A 781 -40.66 5.88 18.65
CA ASN A 781 -41.84 5.48 17.90
C ASN A 781 -41.39 4.86 16.58
N HIS A 782 -41.39 3.53 16.49
CA HIS A 782 -41.01 2.82 15.28
C HIS A 782 -42.01 3.10 14.15
N VAL A 783 -41.48 3.51 12.99
CA VAL A 783 -42.29 3.73 11.79
C VAL A 783 -42.20 2.53 10.87
N ALA A 784 -40.98 2.08 10.58
CA ALA A 784 -40.73 0.98 9.66
C ALA A 784 -39.43 0.25 9.99
N ARG A 785 -39.43 -1.05 9.71
CA ARG A 785 -38.23 -1.89 9.67
C ARG A 785 -38.18 -2.57 8.31
N TYR A 786 -36.99 -2.61 7.73
CA TYR A 786 -36.74 -3.25 6.44
C TYR A 786 -35.70 -4.34 6.61
N ASP A 787 -36.01 -5.48 6.02
CA ASP A 787 -35.12 -6.63 5.99
C ASP A 787 -34.59 -6.80 4.57
N SER A 788 -33.27 -6.91 4.43
CA SER A 788 -32.62 -7.20 3.15
C SER A 788 -33.09 -8.55 2.59
N PRO A 789 -32.83 -8.86 1.31
CA PRO A 789 -32.78 -10.23 0.81
C PRO A 789 -31.89 -11.15 1.68
N PRO A 790 -32.09 -12.48 1.64
CA PRO A 790 -31.29 -13.43 2.43
C PRO A 790 -29.79 -13.32 2.14
N LEU A 791 -28.96 -13.57 3.16
CA LEU A 791 -27.50 -13.47 3.08
C LEU A 791 -26.91 -14.23 1.89
N ALA A 792 -27.43 -15.42 1.55
CA ALA A 792 -26.96 -16.18 0.38
C ALA A 792 -27.10 -15.39 -0.94
N GLU A 793 -28.17 -14.60 -1.10
CA GLU A 793 -28.37 -13.75 -2.28
C GLU A 793 -27.49 -12.51 -2.22
N VAL A 794 -27.31 -11.92 -1.04
CA VAL A 794 -26.40 -10.79 -0.82
C VAL A 794 -24.96 -11.18 -1.14
N VAL A 795 -24.49 -12.34 -0.66
CA VAL A 795 -23.16 -12.89 -0.97
C VAL A 795 -22.99 -13.10 -2.47
N ARG A 796 -23.98 -13.71 -3.14
CA ARG A 796 -23.94 -13.90 -4.59
C ARG A 796 -23.84 -12.55 -5.32
N PHE A 797 -24.58 -11.55 -4.86
CA PHE A 797 -24.49 -10.19 -5.37
C PHE A 797 -23.09 -9.58 -5.15
N CYS A 798 -22.53 -9.67 -3.94
CA CYS A 798 -21.19 -9.14 -3.64
C CYS A 798 -20.12 -9.79 -4.54
N LEU A 799 -20.12 -11.13 -4.67
CA LEU A 799 -19.16 -11.88 -5.49
C LEU A 799 -19.30 -11.58 -6.99
N ASN A 800 -20.52 -11.48 -7.52
CA ASN A 800 -20.75 -11.19 -8.94
C ASN A 800 -20.36 -9.76 -9.33
N ASN A 801 -20.44 -8.83 -8.40
CA ASN A 801 -20.07 -7.42 -8.63
C ASN A 801 -18.65 -7.08 -8.17
N ASP A 802 -17.91 -8.06 -7.62
CA ASP A 802 -16.57 -7.85 -7.04
C ASP A 802 -16.52 -6.66 -6.07
N SER A 803 -17.55 -6.55 -5.21
CA SER A 803 -17.71 -5.38 -4.34
C SER A 803 -16.95 -5.55 -3.02
N ALA A 804 -15.80 -4.88 -2.92
CA ALA A 804 -15.03 -4.81 -1.68
C ALA A 804 -15.81 -4.16 -0.51
N PRO A 805 -16.53 -3.04 -0.66
CA PRO A 805 -17.32 -2.47 0.44
C PRO A 805 -18.42 -3.41 0.93
N CYS A 806 -19.06 -4.16 0.02
CA CYS A 806 -20.05 -5.20 0.38
C CYS A 806 -19.42 -6.26 1.30
N MET A 807 -18.19 -6.69 1.00
CA MET A 807 -17.46 -7.67 1.82
C MET A 807 -16.98 -7.12 3.16
N GLU A 808 -16.56 -5.85 3.21
CA GLU A 808 -16.18 -5.23 4.48
C GLU A 808 -17.39 -4.98 5.39
N MET A 809 -18.55 -4.61 4.82
CA MET A 809 -19.80 -4.50 5.57
C MET A 809 -20.24 -5.87 6.11
N LEU A 810 -20.08 -6.93 5.32
CA LEU A 810 -20.32 -8.30 5.77
C LEU A 810 -19.38 -8.69 6.92
N LEU A 811 -18.08 -8.39 6.78
CA LEU A 811 -17.08 -8.62 7.81
C LEU A 811 -17.47 -7.92 9.11
N LYS A 812 -17.72 -6.60 9.10
CA LYS A 812 -18.08 -5.85 10.31
C LYS A 812 -19.42 -6.29 10.90
N THR A 813 -20.35 -6.79 10.08
CA THR A 813 -21.62 -7.38 10.56
C THR A 813 -21.38 -8.64 11.40
N LEU A 814 -20.36 -9.45 11.08
CA LEU A 814 -19.97 -10.59 11.92
C LEU A 814 -19.54 -10.13 13.31
N GLY A 815 -18.63 -9.15 13.37
CA GLY A 815 -18.18 -8.57 14.63
C GLY A 815 -19.33 -7.96 15.43
N ALA A 816 -20.18 -7.17 14.79
CA ALA A 816 -21.32 -6.53 15.44
C ALA A 816 -22.30 -7.53 16.05
N THR A 817 -22.62 -8.61 15.32
CA THR A 817 -23.55 -9.64 15.78
C THR A 817 -22.98 -10.46 16.95
N LYS A 818 -21.66 -10.62 17.04
CA LYS A 818 -21.00 -11.39 18.11
C LYS A 818 -20.59 -10.56 19.33
N HIS A 819 -20.20 -9.29 19.13
CA HIS A 819 -19.58 -8.44 20.16
C HIS A 819 -20.34 -7.13 20.43
N GLY A 820 -21.47 -6.88 19.75
CA GLY A 820 -22.32 -5.70 19.96
C GLY A 820 -21.92 -4.47 19.13
N ALA A 821 -20.67 -4.41 18.64
CA ALA A 821 -20.22 -3.41 17.67
C ALA A 821 -19.24 -4.05 16.67
N GLY A 822 -19.38 -3.69 15.39
CA GLY A 822 -18.56 -4.24 14.32
C GLY A 822 -17.27 -3.43 14.15
N GLY A 823 -16.14 -3.97 14.60
CA GLY A 823 -14.80 -3.47 14.28
C GLY A 823 -14.01 -4.44 13.40
N PHE A 824 -13.03 -3.94 12.65
CA PHE A 824 -12.28 -4.78 11.70
C PHE A 824 -11.49 -5.88 12.41
N GLU A 825 -10.74 -5.54 13.46
CA GLU A 825 -9.87 -6.48 14.16
C GLU A 825 -10.64 -7.65 14.78
N GLN A 826 -11.70 -7.36 15.55
CA GLN A 826 -12.52 -8.40 16.17
C GLN A 826 -13.22 -9.26 15.12
N SER A 827 -13.68 -8.65 14.02
CA SER A 827 -14.33 -9.38 12.93
C SER A 827 -13.35 -10.32 12.20
N ILE A 828 -12.10 -9.89 11.99
CA ILE A 828 -11.05 -10.71 11.38
C ILE A 828 -10.70 -11.90 12.27
N GLU A 829 -10.62 -11.72 13.59
CA GLU A 829 -10.37 -12.84 14.49
C GLU A 829 -11.51 -13.87 14.48
N ILE A 830 -12.78 -13.46 14.31
CA ILE A 830 -13.89 -14.39 14.08
C ILE A 830 -13.69 -15.21 12.80
N VAL A 831 -13.24 -14.58 11.71
CA VAL A 831 -12.95 -15.29 10.45
C VAL A 831 -11.81 -16.29 10.66
N LYS A 832 -10.70 -15.86 11.26
CA LYS A 832 -9.56 -16.75 11.55
C LYS A 832 -9.95 -17.91 12.46
N GLU A 833 -10.73 -17.67 13.51
CA GLU A 833 -11.23 -18.71 14.40
C GLU A 833 -12.11 -19.71 13.65
N THR A 834 -13.01 -19.22 12.79
CA THR A 834 -13.85 -20.07 11.95
C THR A 834 -13.01 -20.97 11.05
N VAL A 835 -12.01 -20.40 10.37
CA VAL A 835 -11.04 -21.14 9.53
C VAL A 835 -10.26 -22.19 10.34
N ARG A 836 -9.81 -21.85 11.56
CA ARG A 836 -9.12 -22.81 12.46
C ARG A 836 -10.04 -23.96 12.90
N ARG A 837 -11.31 -23.69 13.20
CA ARG A 837 -12.30 -24.72 13.57
C ARG A 837 -12.60 -25.68 12.42
N MET A 838 -12.41 -25.22 11.18
CA MET A 838 -12.40 -26.07 9.97
C MET A 838 -11.07 -26.84 9.81
N GLY A 839 -10.23 -26.97 10.83
CA GLY A 839 -8.99 -27.75 10.73
C GLY A 839 -7.88 -27.12 9.86
N ILE A 840 -8.06 -25.88 9.39
CA ILE A 840 -7.04 -25.12 8.65
C ILE A 840 -6.23 -24.34 9.68
N SER A 841 -5.30 -25.04 10.33
CA SER A 841 -4.57 -24.52 11.50
C SER A 841 -3.29 -23.75 11.16
N ARG A 842 -2.82 -23.81 9.91
CA ARG A 842 -1.62 -23.07 9.50
C ARG A 842 -1.87 -21.55 9.61
N PRO A 843 -0.91 -20.77 10.14
CA PRO A 843 -1.02 -19.31 10.20
C PRO A 843 -1.19 -18.66 8.81
N PHE A 844 -1.91 -17.54 8.77
CA PHE A 844 -2.08 -16.68 7.61
C PHE A 844 -2.34 -15.25 8.08
N GLU A 845 -2.14 -14.26 7.21
CA GLU A 845 -2.41 -12.85 7.52
C GLU A 845 -3.68 -12.38 6.82
N MET A 846 -4.52 -11.71 7.59
CA MET A 846 -5.75 -11.07 7.13
C MET A 846 -5.88 -9.72 7.83
N LYS A 847 -6.06 -8.65 7.06
CA LYS A 847 -6.21 -7.25 7.52
C LYS A 847 -7.48 -6.58 7.01
N ASP A 848 -8.19 -7.22 6.08
CA ASP A 848 -9.49 -6.79 5.58
C ASP A 848 -10.34 -7.99 5.14
N GLY A 849 -11.63 -7.75 4.84
CA GLY A 849 -12.56 -8.79 4.39
C GLY A 849 -12.58 -8.99 2.88
N SER A 850 -12.12 -7.98 2.12
CA SER A 850 -12.20 -7.91 0.65
C SER A 850 -10.97 -8.47 -0.07
N GLY A 851 -9.83 -8.61 0.62
CA GLY A 851 -8.57 -9.00 0.01
C GLY A 851 -7.82 -7.85 -0.68
N SER A 852 -8.25 -6.60 -0.47
CA SER A 852 -7.65 -5.41 -1.08
C SER A 852 -6.38 -4.96 -0.33
N SER A 853 -6.26 -5.31 0.95
CA SER A 853 -5.09 -5.00 1.77
C SER A 853 -3.84 -5.73 1.29
N GLY A 854 -2.77 -4.98 0.99
CA GLY A 854 -1.48 -5.55 0.58
C GLY A 854 -0.73 -6.30 1.69
N TYR A 855 -1.30 -6.33 2.89
CA TYR A 855 -0.80 -7.08 4.06
C TYR A 855 -1.34 -8.51 4.12
N ASN A 856 -2.39 -8.83 3.36
CA ASN A 856 -2.98 -10.15 3.38
C ASN A 856 -2.02 -11.20 2.79
N LEU A 857 -1.89 -12.33 3.47
CA LEU A 857 -1.07 -13.45 3.04
C LEU A 857 -1.84 -14.74 3.29
N LEU A 858 -2.01 -15.55 2.24
CA LEU A 858 -2.71 -16.84 2.31
C LEU A 858 -2.01 -17.83 1.36
N SER A 859 -2.04 -19.12 1.67
CA SER A 859 -1.52 -20.15 0.78
C SER A 859 -2.59 -20.78 -0.11
N ALA A 860 -2.19 -21.28 -1.27
CA ALA A 860 -3.11 -22.00 -2.17
C ALA A 860 -3.68 -23.26 -1.50
N ASN A 861 -2.89 -23.95 -0.67
CA ASN A 861 -3.33 -25.12 0.09
C ASN A 861 -4.41 -24.75 1.12
N GLN A 862 -4.20 -23.69 1.90
CA GLN A 862 -5.20 -23.21 2.87
C GLN A 862 -6.53 -22.90 2.17
N LEU A 863 -6.48 -22.23 1.01
CA LEU A 863 -7.67 -21.89 0.27
C LEU A 863 -8.37 -23.12 -0.33
N THR A 864 -7.64 -24.09 -0.88
CA THR A 864 -8.27 -25.34 -1.34
C THR A 864 -8.89 -26.16 -0.22
N SER A 865 -8.27 -26.21 0.97
CA SER A 865 -8.85 -26.90 2.11
C SER A 865 -10.13 -26.23 2.61
N LEU A 866 -10.20 -24.89 2.54
CA LEU A 866 -11.44 -24.15 2.81
C LEU A 866 -12.53 -24.50 1.80
N LEU A 867 -12.18 -24.49 0.50
CA LEU A 867 -13.10 -24.84 -0.58
C LEU A 867 -13.62 -26.28 -0.46
N GLY A 868 -12.74 -27.23 -0.10
CA GLY A 868 -13.09 -28.63 0.10
C GLY A 868 -14.16 -28.80 1.17
N GLN A 869 -13.97 -28.15 2.31
CA GLN A 869 -14.90 -28.24 3.45
C GLN A 869 -16.18 -27.42 3.30
N SER A 870 -16.20 -26.45 2.38
CA SER A 870 -17.34 -25.54 2.18
C SER A 870 -18.11 -25.81 0.89
N ALA A 871 -17.87 -26.94 0.21
CA ALA A 871 -18.37 -27.21 -1.13
C ALA A 871 -19.91 -27.12 -1.23
N GLU A 872 -20.64 -27.64 -0.25
CA GLU A 872 -22.12 -27.58 -0.22
C GLU A 872 -22.66 -26.16 -0.06
N GLN A 873 -21.95 -25.33 0.72
CA GLN A 873 -22.39 -23.97 1.06
C GLN A 873 -21.99 -22.94 -0.02
N LEU A 874 -20.86 -23.16 -0.69
CA LEU A 874 -20.20 -22.15 -1.52
C LEU A 874 -20.32 -22.40 -3.02
N SER A 875 -20.38 -23.66 -3.48
CA SER A 875 -20.21 -23.97 -4.92
C SER A 875 -21.26 -23.35 -5.84
N ASP A 876 -22.51 -23.19 -5.36
CA ASP A 876 -23.63 -22.56 -6.08
C ASP A 876 -23.70 -21.02 -5.91
N LEU A 877 -22.83 -20.45 -5.07
CA LEU A 877 -22.71 -19.00 -4.87
C LEU A 877 -21.60 -18.40 -5.75
N LEU A 878 -20.62 -19.21 -6.18
CA LEU A 878 -19.52 -18.75 -7.03
C LEU A 878 -19.99 -18.43 -8.47
N PRO A 879 -19.40 -17.42 -9.13
CA PRO A 879 -19.65 -17.15 -10.54
C PRO A 879 -19.32 -18.38 -11.42
N ARG A 880 -20.19 -18.68 -12.40
CA ARG A 880 -19.93 -19.73 -13.41
C ARG A 880 -19.08 -19.17 -14.55
N LEU A 881 -17.89 -19.75 -14.74
CA LEU A 881 -16.98 -19.39 -15.83
C LEU A 881 -17.24 -20.22 -17.10
N ASP A 882 -17.70 -21.45 -16.92
CA ASP A 882 -18.14 -22.39 -17.95
C ASP A 882 -19.10 -23.41 -17.31
N ARG A 883 -19.75 -24.27 -18.10
CA ARG A 883 -20.63 -25.36 -17.65
C ARG A 883 -19.98 -26.30 -16.63
N ARG A 884 -18.65 -26.42 -16.64
CA ARG A 884 -17.87 -27.31 -15.76
C ARG A 884 -17.07 -26.56 -14.68
N ILE A 885 -17.10 -25.23 -14.64
CA ILE A 885 -16.19 -24.44 -13.79
C ILE A 885 -16.99 -23.33 -13.09
N SER A 886 -17.02 -23.36 -11.76
CA SER A 886 -17.45 -22.23 -10.93
C SER A 886 -16.26 -21.75 -10.10
N ALA A 887 -15.86 -20.51 -10.29
CA ALA A 887 -14.65 -20.00 -9.66
C ALA A 887 -14.69 -18.48 -9.51
N TYR A 888 -14.00 -18.01 -8.49
CA TYR A 888 -13.87 -16.60 -8.19
C TYR A 888 -12.47 -16.10 -8.55
N ARG A 889 -12.42 -14.97 -9.26
CA ARG A 889 -11.17 -14.34 -9.72
C ARG A 889 -10.78 -13.23 -8.76
N GLY A 890 -9.50 -13.17 -8.41
CA GLY A 890 -8.90 -12.00 -7.78
C GLY A 890 -7.90 -11.33 -8.73
N MET A 891 -7.91 -10.00 -8.73
CA MET A 891 -7.01 -9.21 -9.57
C MET A 891 -6.46 -8.03 -8.79
N ALA A 892 -5.14 -7.93 -8.77
CA ALA A 892 -4.43 -6.78 -8.25
C ALA A 892 -3.20 -6.51 -9.13
N GLU A 893 -2.53 -5.38 -8.91
CA GLU A 893 -1.34 -5.05 -9.68
C GLU A 893 -0.21 -6.05 -9.43
N GLY A 894 0.27 -6.70 -10.51
CA GLY A 894 1.27 -7.78 -10.40
C GLY A 894 0.75 -9.09 -9.81
N THR A 895 -0.55 -9.18 -9.50
CA THR A 895 -1.17 -10.36 -8.89
C THR A 895 -2.44 -10.79 -9.62
N ARG A 896 -2.58 -12.10 -9.84
CA ARG A 896 -3.78 -12.72 -10.37
C ARG A 896 -4.07 -14.02 -9.64
N THR A 897 -5.27 -14.15 -9.09
CA THR A 897 -5.70 -15.34 -8.35
C THR A 897 -6.98 -15.91 -8.94
N LEU A 898 -7.11 -17.24 -8.88
CA LEU A 898 -8.32 -17.94 -9.30
C LEU A 898 -8.50 -19.19 -8.45
N SER A 899 -9.66 -19.31 -7.80
CA SER A 899 -9.97 -20.46 -6.95
C SER A 899 -11.43 -20.85 -7.06
N GLY A 900 -11.72 -22.13 -6.98
CA GLY A 900 -13.08 -22.63 -7.07
C GLY A 900 -13.16 -24.13 -7.36
N TYR A 901 -14.21 -24.51 -8.08
CA TYR A 901 -14.59 -25.88 -8.36
C TYR A 901 -14.58 -26.18 -9.85
N VAL A 902 -14.22 -27.41 -10.20
CA VAL A 902 -14.24 -27.90 -11.57
C VAL A 902 -14.75 -29.33 -11.63
N THR A 903 -15.54 -29.64 -12.65
CA THR A 903 -15.87 -31.01 -13.03
C THR A 903 -14.98 -31.44 -14.19
N THR A 904 -14.19 -32.48 -13.98
CA THR A 904 -13.25 -33.04 -14.98
C THR A 904 -14.00 -33.73 -16.12
N LYS A 905 -13.26 -34.18 -17.15
CA LYS A 905 -13.86 -34.85 -18.32
C LYS A 905 -14.53 -36.18 -17.96
N ASP A 906 -13.99 -36.90 -16.99
CA ASP A 906 -14.50 -38.16 -16.44
C ASP A 906 -15.52 -37.95 -15.30
N GLY A 907 -15.98 -36.71 -15.06
CA GLY A 907 -17.06 -36.40 -14.13
C GLY A 907 -16.65 -36.24 -12.67
N GLN A 908 -15.35 -36.32 -12.33
CA GLN A 908 -14.87 -36.07 -10.98
C GLN A 908 -14.97 -34.58 -10.62
N ARG A 909 -15.33 -34.27 -9.37
CA ARG A 909 -15.32 -32.90 -8.85
C ARG A 909 -13.99 -32.62 -8.17
N LEU A 910 -13.37 -31.50 -8.49
CA LEU A 910 -12.15 -31.01 -7.86
C LEU A 910 -12.37 -29.61 -7.29
N CYS A 911 -11.60 -29.26 -6.28
CA CYS A 911 -11.35 -27.86 -5.94
C CYS A 911 -9.91 -27.48 -6.28
N PHE A 912 -9.69 -26.21 -6.60
CA PHE A 912 -8.37 -25.72 -7.02
C PHE A 912 -8.16 -24.28 -6.57
N SER A 913 -6.88 -23.91 -6.46
CA SER A 913 -6.42 -22.55 -6.24
C SER A 913 -5.15 -22.28 -7.04
N LEU A 914 -5.10 -21.14 -7.72
CA LEU A 914 -3.99 -20.65 -8.53
C LEU A 914 -3.67 -19.22 -8.13
N PHE A 915 -2.49 -18.98 -7.58
CA PHE A 915 -1.96 -17.66 -7.25
C PHE A 915 -0.75 -17.35 -8.12
N LEU A 916 -0.84 -16.31 -8.96
CA LEU A 916 0.28 -15.74 -9.70
C LEU A 916 0.61 -14.39 -9.05
N ASN A 917 1.78 -14.27 -8.43
CA ASN A 917 2.22 -13.09 -7.68
C ASN A 917 3.52 -12.54 -8.26
N ASN A 918 3.79 -11.26 -8.00
CA ASN A 918 5.03 -10.58 -8.40
C ASN A 918 5.29 -10.61 -9.92
N ALA A 919 4.22 -10.66 -10.72
CA ALA A 919 4.32 -10.59 -12.16
C ALA A 919 4.63 -9.15 -12.61
N THR A 920 5.64 -9.01 -13.47
CA THR A 920 5.97 -7.73 -14.14
C THR A 920 5.27 -7.56 -15.49
N GLY A 921 4.67 -8.64 -16.02
CA GLY A 921 3.93 -8.64 -17.29
C GLY A 921 2.50 -8.10 -17.19
N ASP A 922 1.91 -7.80 -18.35
CA ASP A 922 0.53 -7.27 -18.44
C ASP A 922 -0.53 -8.32 -18.01
N GLN A 923 -1.64 -7.83 -17.44
CA GLN A 923 -2.78 -8.62 -16.97
C GLN A 923 -3.41 -9.49 -18.06
N GLN A 924 -3.37 -9.06 -19.33
CA GLN A 924 -3.85 -9.87 -20.45
C GLN A 924 -3.04 -11.16 -20.62
N GLN A 925 -1.73 -11.09 -20.38
CA GLN A 925 -0.85 -12.25 -20.45
C GLN A 925 -1.15 -13.25 -19.34
N LEU A 926 -1.33 -12.76 -18.10
CA LEU A 926 -1.73 -13.59 -16.97
C LEU A 926 -3.10 -14.25 -17.21
N ALA A 927 -4.05 -13.53 -17.82
CA ALA A 927 -5.36 -14.08 -18.17
C ALA A 927 -5.29 -15.22 -19.20
N LEU A 928 -4.36 -15.14 -20.17
CA LEU A 928 -4.16 -16.22 -21.13
C LEU A 928 -3.60 -17.49 -20.47
N ILE A 929 -2.69 -17.31 -19.50
CA ILE A 929 -2.08 -18.40 -18.73
C ILE A 929 -3.14 -19.06 -17.82
N GLU A 930 -3.92 -18.26 -17.10
CA GLU A 930 -5.09 -18.74 -16.33
C GLU A 930 -6.01 -19.60 -17.21
N LYS A 931 -6.38 -19.10 -18.39
CA LYS A 931 -7.27 -19.82 -19.31
C LYS A 931 -6.67 -21.15 -19.80
N ARG A 932 -5.36 -21.22 -19.99
CA ARG A 932 -4.67 -22.47 -20.36
C ARG A 932 -4.67 -23.47 -19.21
N LEU A 933 -4.37 -23.02 -17.99
CA LEU A 933 -4.38 -23.86 -16.78
C LEU A 933 -5.78 -24.43 -16.54
N LEU A 934 -6.84 -23.62 -16.66
CA LEU A 934 -8.22 -24.07 -16.54
C LEU A 934 -8.61 -25.13 -17.57
N ARG A 935 -8.14 -25.00 -18.81
CA ARG A 935 -8.39 -25.99 -19.87
C ARG A 935 -7.74 -27.32 -19.56
N GLU A 936 -6.48 -27.31 -19.12
CA GLU A 936 -5.80 -28.54 -18.70
C GLU A 936 -6.50 -29.18 -17.51
N LEU A 937 -6.89 -28.38 -16.51
CA LEU A 937 -7.60 -28.84 -15.33
C LEU A 937 -8.94 -29.52 -15.68
N ALA A 938 -9.76 -28.90 -16.53
CA ALA A 938 -11.02 -29.47 -16.99
C ALA A 938 -10.87 -30.65 -17.98
N ALA A 939 -9.66 -30.86 -18.50
CA ALA A 939 -9.33 -31.97 -19.41
C ALA A 939 -8.71 -33.17 -18.68
N LEU A 940 -8.46 -33.07 -17.38
CA LEU A 940 -7.98 -34.20 -16.57
C LEU A 940 -8.95 -35.38 -16.68
N ASP A 941 -8.36 -36.57 -16.67
CA ASP A 941 -9.01 -37.87 -16.61
C ASP A 941 -8.30 -38.65 -15.51
N LEU A 942 -8.98 -38.83 -14.38
CA LEU A 942 -8.40 -39.41 -13.17
C LEU A 942 -8.60 -40.92 -13.08
N THR A 943 -9.30 -41.53 -14.04
CA THR A 943 -9.60 -42.97 -14.04
C THR A 943 -8.36 -43.88 -14.13
N ASN A 944 -7.22 -43.36 -14.60
CA ASN A 944 -5.97 -44.11 -14.82
C ASN A 944 -4.80 -43.69 -13.89
N LEU A 945 -5.03 -42.92 -12.83
CA LEU A 945 -3.98 -42.34 -11.98
C LEU A 945 -3.67 -43.14 -10.69
N ARG A 946 -4.02 -44.42 -10.63
CA ARG A 946 -3.67 -45.29 -9.48
C ARG A 946 -2.19 -45.63 -9.41
#